data_AF-A0AAV9N1Z6-F1
#
_entry.id   AF-A0AAV9N1Z6-F1
#
_cell.length_a   1.000
_cell.length_b   1.000
_cell.length_c   1.000
_cell.angle_alpha   90.00
_cell.angle_beta   90.00
_cell.angle_gamma   90.00
#
_symmetry.space_group_name_H-M   'P 1'
#
loop_
_entity.id
_entity.type
_entity.pdbx_description
1 polymer ?
#
loop_
_entity_poly.entity_id
_entity_poly.type
_entity_poly.pdbx_seq_one_letter_code
_entity_poly.pdbx_strand_id
1 'polypeptide(L)'
;MSSQNELYDKSWTAALSTWSSFLYTCFFALVAALVARHALVKIEPAVPFSIAIPPQLASDYQWEVKGKKAKASDPEVIGSRIYPRCPADGRSLGPPIDPADSSDIDAAIIAAASAQLRWAQTTFAERRQVLQTLLRYILDHQEEIVTACCLDSGKTRVDACFGEILVTVEKLQWTIKHGEKALLPSKRPTNLLMCYKSNTVIYEPLGVVAACVSWNYPFHNFISPVISALFSGNAIVVKPSEQTCWSTSYFLKLIRGALHACNHSPMLVQNIICLPDGADYLTRHPGISHITFIGSKDVAHKVCASAAKVLTPVTVELGGKDPVIVHDDAKTISRLPNVASILLRGVFQSAGQNCIGIERVIALPKIHDKILSHVLPKIQGLKLGSILLSPPDSPVDMGSMISSSSFIKLENLIATAVAQGAVLHCGGKRYNHPDFPNGTYFQPTLLSNVRSEMQIAQTELFAPVFLLMKADTIDEAVELANSTIYALGASVFGHNSHDVQKCVRGIKAGMVAVNDFGAFYMCSMPFGGVKASGYGRFGGEEGLKALSNVKSVCEDAPWAKLLGIGTQIPPKLQYPVSRDGWDVCKGVVGTGYAIGWAEWVGSVTGLLTALVRSDRSIVRKATDKNAESLDPDTKT
;
A
#
# COMPACT_ATOMS: atom_id res chain seq x y z
N MET A 1 -0.33 55.65 -34.88
CA MET A 1 -0.69 54.21 -34.77
C MET A 1 0.51 53.27 -34.63
N SER A 2 1.78 53.70 -34.80
CA SER A 2 2.95 52.83 -34.53
C SER A 2 3.53 52.92 -33.11
N SER A 3 3.31 54.01 -32.38
CA SER A 3 3.92 54.21 -31.04
C SER A 3 3.17 53.53 -29.88
N GLN A 4 1.88 53.18 -30.03
CA GLN A 4 1.13 52.48 -28.98
C GLN A 4 1.33 50.96 -28.98
N ASN A 5 1.69 50.36 -30.12
CA ASN A 5 1.96 48.92 -30.22
C ASN A 5 3.34 48.54 -29.63
N GLU A 6 4.36 49.41 -29.75
CA GLU A 6 5.67 49.16 -29.12
C GLU A 6 5.63 49.25 -27.58
N LEU A 7 4.77 50.09 -27.01
CA LEU A 7 4.58 50.19 -25.55
C LEU A 7 3.82 48.98 -24.98
N TYR A 8 2.89 48.41 -25.75
CA TYR A 8 2.19 47.18 -25.36
C TYR A 8 3.12 45.96 -25.39
N ASP A 9 3.94 45.81 -26.43
CA ASP A 9 4.83 44.65 -26.61
C ASP A 9 5.99 44.62 -25.58
N LYS A 10 6.49 45.80 -25.18
CA LYS A 10 7.47 45.94 -24.08
C LYS A 10 6.88 45.60 -22.70
N SER A 11 5.58 45.80 -22.49
CA SER A 11 4.91 45.48 -21.23
C SER A 11 4.69 43.96 -21.05
N TRP A 12 4.39 43.26 -22.15
CA TRP A 12 4.16 41.80 -22.15
C TRP A 12 5.46 41.01 -22.04
N THR A 13 6.53 41.46 -22.69
CA THR A 13 7.88 40.87 -22.56
C THR A 13 8.45 41.07 -21.15
N ALA A 14 8.20 42.22 -20.51
CA ALA A 14 8.54 42.47 -19.10
C ALA A 14 7.68 41.63 -18.13
N ALA A 15 6.41 41.39 -18.44
CA ALA A 15 5.55 40.49 -17.67
C ALA A 15 6.01 39.02 -17.77
N LEU A 16 6.41 38.55 -18.96
CA LEU A 16 6.94 37.19 -19.14
C LEU A 16 8.33 37.00 -18.47
N SER A 17 9.17 38.03 -18.45
CA SER A 17 10.46 37.98 -17.76
C SER A 17 10.31 37.99 -16.23
N THR A 18 9.32 38.69 -15.69
CA THR A 18 9.01 38.71 -14.25
C THR A 18 8.36 37.40 -13.79
N TRP A 19 7.51 36.78 -14.62
CA TRP A 19 6.93 35.46 -14.32
C TRP A 19 7.95 34.32 -14.36
N SER A 20 8.85 34.32 -15.33
CA SER A 20 9.97 33.37 -15.35
C SER A 20 10.91 33.59 -14.16
N SER A 21 11.25 34.84 -13.85
CA SER A 21 12.06 35.21 -12.68
C SER A 21 11.41 34.80 -11.36
N PHE A 22 10.09 34.90 -11.23
CA PHE A 22 9.33 34.43 -10.05
C PHE A 22 9.38 32.91 -9.91
N LEU A 23 9.18 32.16 -11.01
CA LEU A 23 9.30 30.70 -11.02
C LEU A 23 10.72 30.23 -10.67
N TYR A 24 11.75 30.90 -11.20
CA TYR A 24 13.15 30.65 -10.83
C TYR A 24 13.38 30.96 -9.35
N THR A 25 12.87 32.08 -8.83
CA THR A 25 13.02 32.45 -7.43
C THR A 25 12.33 31.45 -6.50
N CYS A 26 11.12 30.99 -6.84
CA CYS A 26 10.43 29.92 -6.09
C CYS A 26 11.20 28.59 -6.15
N PHE A 27 11.76 28.24 -7.30
CA PHE A 27 12.60 27.05 -7.46
C PHE A 27 13.87 27.15 -6.61
N PHE A 28 14.60 28.27 -6.68
CA PHE A 28 15.80 28.49 -5.86
C PHE A 28 15.50 28.60 -4.37
N ALA A 29 14.37 29.20 -3.98
CA ALA A 29 13.94 29.25 -2.58
C ALA A 29 13.54 27.86 -2.05
N LEU A 30 12.87 27.05 -2.88
CA LEU A 30 12.60 25.65 -2.57
C LEU A 30 13.91 24.86 -2.41
N VAL A 31 14.84 25.00 -3.35
CA VAL A 31 16.16 24.36 -3.31
C VAL A 31 16.94 24.82 -2.07
N ALA A 32 16.97 26.11 -1.76
CA ALA A 32 17.64 26.65 -0.58
C ALA A 32 17.00 26.17 0.74
N ALA A 33 15.67 26.11 0.81
CA ALA A 33 14.95 25.56 1.95
C ALA A 33 15.21 24.05 2.12
N LEU A 34 15.29 23.31 1.01
CA LEU A 34 15.67 21.89 1.00
C LEU A 34 17.12 21.71 1.47
N VAL A 35 18.06 22.53 0.99
CA VAL A 35 19.48 22.51 1.40
C VAL A 35 19.64 22.85 2.89
N ALA A 36 18.99 23.91 3.37
CA ALA A 36 19.04 24.30 4.78
C ALA A 36 18.43 23.23 5.70
N ARG A 37 17.30 22.64 5.29
CA ARG A 37 16.70 21.50 6.00
C ARG A 37 17.62 20.28 5.99
N HIS A 38 18.30 20.01 4.88
CA HIS A 38 19.25 18.89 4.77
C HIS A 38 20.48 19.09 5.68
N ALA A 39 20.95 20.33 5.83
CA ALA A 39 22.08 20.66 6.70
C ALA A 39 21.76 20.57 8.21
N LEU A 40 20.49 20.73 8.61
CA LEU A 40 20.07 20.73 10.02
C LEU A 40 19.63 19.36 10.56
N VAL A 41 19.22 18.43 9.69
CA VAL A 41 18.84 17.07 10.09
C VAL A 41 20.06 16.16 9.97
N LYS A 42 20.67 15.81 11.12
CA LYS A 42 21.70 14.77 11.17
C LYS A 42 21.06 13.41 10.90
N ILE A 43 20.99 13.00 9.63
CA ILE A 43 20.65 11.64 9.22
C ILE A 43 21.96 10.84 9.09
N GLU A 44 21.92 9.56 9.44
CA GLU A 44 23.05 8.66 9.33
C GLU A 44 23.52 8.58 7.86
N PRO A 45 24.84 8.71 7.59
CA PRO A 45 25.33 8.71 6.22
C PRO A 45 25.19 7.31 5.60
N ALA A 46 24.85 7.28 4.31
CA ALA A 46 24.84 6.07 3.50
C ALA A 46 26.24 5.43 3.46
N VAL A 47 26.29 4.10 3.51
CA VAL A 47 27.54 3.33 3.39
C VAL A 47 27.72 2.89 1.94
N PRO A 48 28.82 3.27 1.26
CA PRO A 48 29.06 2.82 -0.11
C PRO A 48 29.19 1.29 -0.20
N PHE A 49 28.57 0.69 -1.22
CA PHE A 49 28.74 -0.72 -1.55
C PHE A 49 28.51 -0.94 -3.04
N SER A 50 28.84 -2.14 -3.52
CA SER A 50 28.64 -2.52 -4.92
C SER A 50 28.25 -3.98 -5.01
N ILE A 51 27.50 -4.32 -6.06
CA ILE A 51 27.05 -5.68 -6.35
C ILE A 51 27.31 -6.00 -7.82
N ALA A 52 27.40 -7.28 -8.14
CA ALA A 52 27.46 -7.72 -9.53
C ALA A 52 26.13 -7.44 -10.24
N ILE A 53 26.18 -6.58 -11.27
CA ILE A 53 25.05 -6.25 -12.13
C ILE A 53 24.87 -7.37 -13.16
N PRO A 54 23.65 -7.88 -13.38
CA PRO A 54 23.40 -8.85 -14.45
C PRO A 54 23.86 -8.32 -15.81
N PRO A 55 24.61 -9.10 -16.62
CA PRO A 55 25.14 -8.63 -17.88
C PRO A 55 24.04 -8.21 -18.87
N GLN A 56 22.84 -8.79 -18.77
CA GLN A 56 21.66 -8.45 -19.58
C GLN A 56 21.20 -7.00 -19.42
N LEU A 57 21.60 -6.32 -18.34
CA LEU A 57 21.26 -4.91 -18.10
C LEU A 57 22.22 -3.96 -18.81
N ALA A 58 23.34 -4.45 -19.32
CA ALA A 58 24.29 -3.63 -20.06
C ALA A 58 23.69 -3.23 -21.42
N SER A 59 23.88 -1.96 -21.82
CA SER A 59 23.35 -1.42 -23.08
C SER A 59 23.94 -2.10 -24.32
N ASP A 60 25.14 -2.66 -24.21
CA ASP A 60 25.88 -3.36 -25.26
C ASP A 60 25.70 -4.89 -25.20
N TYR A 61 24.83 -5.40 -24.30
CA TYR A 61 24.63 -6.83 -24.13
C TYR A 61 24.13 -7.49 -25.42
N GLN A 62 24.92 -8.43 -25.91
CA GLN A 62 24.60 -9.22 -27.11
C GLN A 62 23.74 -10.42 -26.71
N TRP A 63 22.46 -10.36 -27.06
CA TRP A 63 21.52 -11.45 -26.79
C TRP A 63 21.78 -12.63 -27.73
N GLU A 64 22.18 -13.78 -27.18
CA GLU A 64 22.33 -15.01 -27.98
C GLU A 64 20.96 -15.49 -28.48
N VAL A 65 20.79 -15.58 -29.80
CA VAL A 65 19.61 -16.22 -30.43
C VAL A 65 19.93 -17.68 -30.73
N LYS A 66 20.04 -18.53 -29.69
CA LYS A 66 20.16 -19.98 -29.87
C LYS A 66 18.79 -20.65 -29.72
N GLY A 67 18.34 -21.34 -30.78
CA GLY A 67 17.09 -22.12 -30.78
C GLY A 67 15.89 -21.42 -31.43
N LYS A 68 14.72 -22.06 -31.37
CA LYS A 68 13.45 -21.50 -31.86
C LYS A 68 13.09 -20.28 -31.01
N LYS A 69 12.83 -19.12 -31.63
CA LYS A 69 12.36 -17.93 -30.89
C LYS A 69 11.02 -18.28 -30.20
N ALA A 70 11.04 -18.35 -28.87
CA ALA A 70 9.83 -18.49 -28.09
C ALA A 70 8.94 -17.27 -28.28
N LYS A 71 7.63 -17.46 -28.21
CA LYS A 71 6.67 -16.35 -28.17
C LYS A 71 6.48 -15.95 -26.71
N ALA A 72 6.29 -14.67 -26.43
CA ALA A 72 5.86 -14.22 -25.10
C ALA A 72 4.46 -14.77 -24.73
N SER A 73 3.69 -15.27 -25.70
CA SER A 73 2.44 -15.99 -25.46
C SER A 73 2.63 -17.44 -24.98
N ASP A 74 3.83 -18.01 -25.11
CA ASP A 74 4.10 -19.38 -24.67
C ASP A 74 4.09 -19.42 -23.13
N PRO A 75 3.59 -20.52 -22.50
CA PRO A 75 3.60 -20.64 -21.05
C PRO A 75 5.00 -20.42 -20.45
N GLU A 76 5.06 -19.62 -19.39
CA GLU A 76 6.29 -19.37 -18.63
C GLU A 76 6.62 -20.53 -17.69
N VAL A 77 5.60 -21.28 -17.25
CA VAL A 77 5.78 -22.51 -16.47
C VAL A 77 5.64 -23.70 -17.41
N ILE A 78 6.72 -24.46 -17.57
CA ILE A 78 6.76 -25.67 -18.41
C ILE A 78 7.26 -26.82 -17.54
N GLY A 79 6.41 -27.83 -17.35
CA GLY A 79 6.63 -28.85 -16.33
C GLY A 79 6.65 -28.23 -14.94
N SER A 80 7.75 -28.43 -14.19
CA SER A 80 7.96 -27.88 -12.86
C SER A 80 8.93 -26.70 -12.83
N ARG A 81 9.30 -26.11 -13.97
CA ARG A 81 10.31 -25.04 -14.06
C ARG A 81 9.71 -23.76 -14.64
N ILE A 82 10.27 -22.63 -14.21
CA ILE A 82 9.89 -21.28 -14.69
C ILE A 82 10.90 -20.83 -15.73
N TYR A 83 10.43 -20.30 -16.86
CA TYR A 83 11.25 -19.83 -17.98
C TYR A 83 11.05 -18.31 -18.14
N PRO A 84 11.94 -17.48 -17.54
CA PRO A 84 11.79 -16.03 -17.59
C PRO A 84 11.93 -15.49 -19.01
N ARG A 85 10.96 -14.70 -19.45
CA ARG A 85 10.94 -14.12 -20.81
C ARG A 85 10.56 -12.65 -20.76
N CYS A 86 11.09 -11.88 -21.71
CA CYS A 86 10.66 -10.52 -21.94
C CYS A 86 9.29 -10.52 -22.62
N PRO A 87 8.25 -9.89 -22.04
CA PRO A 87 6.93 -9.92 -22.65
C PRO A 87 6.81 -9.00 -23.88
N ALA A 88 7.76 -8.07 -24.08
CA ALA A 88 7.77 -7.15 -25.20
C ALA A 88 8.21 -7.79 -26.52
N ASP A 89 8.96 -8.89 -26.48
CA ASP A 89 9.48 -9.54 -27.70
C ASP A 89 9.74 -11.05 -27.59
N GLY A 90 9.48 -11.67 -26.44
CA GLY A 90 9.59 -13.10 -26.20
C GLY A 90 11.00 -13.64 -25.94
N ARG A 91 12.04 -12.78 -25.85
CA ARG A 91 13.41 -13.26 -25.60
C ARG A 91 13.54 -13.90 -24.22
N SER A 92 14.40 -14.92 -24.09
CA SER A 92 14.74 -15.52 -22.79
C SER A 92 15.60 -14.56 -21.97
N LEU A 93 15.27 -14.32 -20.70
CA LEU A 93 16.04 -13.43 -19.82
C LEU A 93 17.16 -14.17 -19.06
N GLY A 94 17.08 -15.50 -18.99
CA GLY A 94 18.08 -16.32 -18.33
C GLY A 94 17.77 -17.81 -18.45
N PRO A 95 18.53 -18.66 -17.74
CA PRO A 95 18.22 -20.08 -17.63
C PRO A 95 16.89 -20.31 -16.88
N PRO A 96 16.26 -21.49 -17.04
CA PRO A 96 15.05 -21.82 -16.30
C PRO A 96 15.32 -21.93 -14.81
N ILE A 97 14.39 -21.40 -14.00
CA ILE A 97 14.45 -21.36 -12.54
C ILE A 97 13.71 -22.57 -11.98
N ASP A 98 14.38 -23.24 -11.04
CA ASP A 98 13.78 -24.30 -10.22
C ASP A 98 13.03 -23.66 -9.05
N PRO A 99 11.69 -23.80 -8.96
CA PRO A 99 10.91 -23.21 -7.90
C PRO A 99 11.23 -23.85 -6.54
N ALA A 100 11.25 -23.02 -5.50
CA ALA A 100 11.45 -23.43 -4.13
C ALA A 100 10.36 -24.40 -3.67
N ASP A 101 10.78 -25.47 -3.00
CA ASP A 101 9.89 -26.43 -2.34
C ASP A 101 9.63 -26.08 -0.86
N SER A 102 8.92 -26.96 -0.14
CA SER A 102 8.63 -26.73 1.29
C SER A 102 9.90 -26.68 2.15
N SER A 103 10.93 -27.46 1.81
CA SER A 103 12.19 -27.49 2.57
C SER A 103 13.00 -26.21 2.39
N ASP A 104 13.01 -25.66 1.17
CA ASP A 104 13.60 -24.35 0.88
C ASP A 104 12.89 -23.23 1.65
N ILE A 105 11.55 -23.29 1.70
CA ILE A 105 10.73 -22.32 2.43
C ILE A 105 11.02 -22.38 3.93
N ASP A 106 11.08 -23.57 4.52
CA ASP A 106 11.41 -23.75 5.94
C ASP A 106 12.80 -23.18 6.25
N ALA A 107 13.80 -23.51 5.44
CA ALA A 107 15.17 -23.04 5.61
C ALA A 107 15.26 -21.50 5.53
N ALA A 108 14.53 -20.88 4.60
CA ALA A 108 14.49 -19.43 4.47
C ALA A 108 13.84 -18.75 5.68
N ILE A 109 12.72 -19.30 6.18
CA ILE A 109 12.03 -18.76 7.36
C ILE A 109 12.92 -18.89 8.62
N ILE A 110 13.59 -20.03 8.81
CA ILE A 110 14.52 -20.24 9.91
C ILE A 110 15.68 -19.24 9.86
N ALA A 111 16.26 -19.02 8.68
CA ALA A 111 17.34 -18.07 8.51
C ALA A 111 16.89 -16.62 8.76
N ALA A 112 15.69 -16.25 8.31
CA ALA A 112 15.08 -14.95 8.58
C ALA A 112 14.82 -14.76 10.08
N ALA A 113 14.23 -15.74 10.75
CA ALA A 113 13.97 -15.71 12.19
C ALA A 113 15.26 -15.56 13.00
N SER A 114 16.30 -16.32 12.65
CA SER A 114 17.60 -16.27 13.32
C SER A 114 18.27 -14.89 13.18
N ALA A 115 18.17 -14.29 11.98
CA ALA A 115 18.68 -12.94 11.73
C ALA A 115 17.87 -11.87 12.49
N GLN A 116 16.55 -12.07 12.59
CA GLN A 116 15.62 -11.12 13.18
C GLN A 116 15.89 -10.88 14.67
N LEU A 117 16.35 -11.88 15.42
CA LEU A 117 16.61 -11.75 16.86
C LEU A 117 17.55 -10.59 17.19
N ARG A 118 18.63 -10.43 16.41
CA ARG A 118 19.56 -9.29 16.56
C ARG A 118 18.98 -8.01 15.99
N TRP A 119 18.27 -8.10 14.87
CA TRP A 119 17.67 -6.94 14.21
C TRP A 119 16.58 -6.26 15.04
N ALA A 120 15.79 -7.02 15.81
CA ALA A 120 14.78 -6.50 16.71
C ALA A 120 15.36 -5.52 17.75
N GLN A 121 16.61 -5.72 18.14
CA GLN A 121 17.32 -4.95 19.16
C GLN A 121 18.06 -3.72 18.61
N THR A 122 18.08 -3.53 17.28
CA THR A 122 18.72 -2.36 16.68
C THR A 122 17.90 -1.10 16.93
N THR A 123 18.61 0.02 16.99
CA THR A 123 18.04 1.37 17.11
C THR A 123 17.43 1.84 15.79
N PHE A 124 16.55 2.84 15.85
CA PHE A 124 16.04 3.48 14.63
C PHE A 124 17.15 4.11 13.78
N ALA A 125 18.26 4.54 14.38
CA ALA A 125 19.42 5.08 13.68
C ALA A 125 20.08 4.04 12.75
N GLU A 126 20.33 2.84 13.26
CA GLU A 126 20.87 1.72 12.47
C GLU A 126 19.93 1.33 11.32
N ARG A 127 18.62 1.27 11.61
CA ARG A 127 17.59 0.95 10.60
C ARG A 127 17.50 2.03 9.51
N ARG A 128 17.57 3.31 9.89
CA ARG A 128 17.65 4.42 8.93
C ARG A 128 18.90 4.33 8.08
N GLN A 129 20.06 4.01 8.65
CA GLN A 129 21.31 3.91 7.89
C GLN A 129 21.21 2.88 6.75
N VAL A 130 20.59 1.71 7.00
CA VAL A 130 20.33 0.71 5.95
C VAL A 130 19.44 1.29 4.85
N LEU A 131 18.33 1.94 5.21
CA LEU A 131 17.43 2.56 4.23
C LEU A 131 18.10 3.72 3.47
N GLN A 132 18.98 4.48 4.12
CA GLN A 132 19.76 5.55 3.49
C GLN A 132 20.74 4.99 2.46
N THR A 133 21.39 3.89 2.81
CA THR A 133 22.29 3.14 1.92
C THR A 133 21.54 2.60 0.72
N LEU A 134 20.34 2.06 0.91
CA LEU A 134 19.47 1.63 -0.19
C LEU A 134 19.03 2.79 -1.07
N LEU A 135 18.58 3.89 -0.46
CA LEU A 135 18.17 5.09 -1.19
C LEU A 135 19.31 5.61 -2.07
N ARG A 136 20.53 5.70 -1.53
CA ARG A 136 21.70 6.12 -2.29
C ARG A 136 21.96 5.19 -3.48
N TYR A 137 21.99 3.87 -3.25
CA TYR A 137 22.21 2.90 -4.31
C TYR A 137 21.15 3.02 -5.43
N ILE A 138 19.88 3.16 -5.07
CA ILE A 138 18.79 3.29 -6.05
C ILE A 138 18.96 4.55 -6.88
N LEU A 139 19.35 5.67 -6.27
CA LEU A 139 19.56 6.93 -6.98
C LEU A 139 20.74 6.87 -7.96
N ASP A 140 21.81 6.16 -7.58
CA ASP A 140 23.03 6.03 -8.37
C ASP A 140 22.88 4.99 -9.52
N HIS A 141 21.95 4.03 -9.39
CA HIS A 141 21.74 2.92 -10.33
C HIS A 141 20.31 2.86 -10.92
N GLN A 142 19.68 4.02 -11.15
CA GLN A 142 18.30 4.08 -11.65
C GLN A 142 18.16 3.44 -13.03
N GLU A 143 19.15 3.61 -13.92
CA GLU A 143 19.09 3.11 -15.29
C GLU A 143 19.05 1.57 -15.32
N GLU A 144 19.85 0.91 -14.50
CA GLU A 144 19.91 -0.55 -14.41
C GLU A 144 18.62 -1.12 -13.81
N ILE A 145 18.08 -0.50 -12.77
CA ILE A 145 16.81 -0.90 -12.15
C ILE A 145 15.66 -0.73 -13.15
N VAL A 146 15.61 0.40 -13.84
CA VAL A 146 14.60 0.68 -14.88
C VAL A 146 14.72 -0.31 -16.02
N THR A 147 15.93 -0.60 -16.49
CA THR A 147 16.18 -1.59 -17.56
C THR A 147 15.71 -2.98 -17.14
N ALA A 148 15.98 -3.39 -15.90
CA ALA A 148 15.49 -4.65 -15.35
C ALA A 148 13.95 -4.73 -15.37
N CYS A 149 13.27 -3.65 -14.96
CA CYS A 149 11.81 -3.58 -14.98
C CYS A 149 11.26 -3.61 -16.42
N CYS A 150 11.87 -2.89 -17.36
CA CYS A 150 11.46 -2.89 -18.77
C CYS A 150 11.58 -4.29 -19.38
N LEU A 151 12.66 -5.01 -19.10
CA LEU A 151 12.88 -6.38 -19.58
C LEU A 151 11.85 -7.37 -19.02
N ASP A 152 11.60 -7.34 -17.71
CA ASP A 152 10.81 -8.38 -17.04
C ASP A 152 9.29 -8.14 -17.12
N SER A 153 8.87 -6.91 -17.42
CA SER A 153 7.43 -6.54 -17.46
C SER A 153 6.95 -5.87 -18.74
N GLY A 154 7.88 -5.47 -19.62
CA GLY A 154 7.56 -4.86 -20.92
C GLY A 154 7.14 -3.39 -20.86
N LYS A 155 7.19 -2.76 -19.69
CA LYS A 155 6.87 -1.33 -19.52
C LYS A 155 7.90 -0.41 -20.17
N THR A 156 7.51 0.85 -20.38
CA THR A 156 8.43 1.89 -20.86
C THR A 156 9.34 2.40 -19.73
N ARG A 157 10.45 3.06 -20.07
CA ARG A 157 11.33 3.70 -19.07
C ARG A 157 10.59 4.75 -18.24
N VAL A 158 9.68 5.50 -18.87
CA VAL A 158 8.89 6.54 -18.20
C VAL A 158 7.90 5.91 -17.22
N ASP A 159 7.21 4.85 -17.62
CA ASP A 159 6.30 4.11 -16.73
C ASP A 159 7.05 3.46 -15.56
N ALA A 160 8.25 2.92 -15.82
CA ALA A 160 9.13 2.40 -14.78
C ALA A 160 9.56 3.52 -13.82
N CYS A 161 9.93 4.69 -14.31
CA CYS A 161 10.29 5.82 -13.45
C CYS A 161 9.12 6.21 -12.52
N PHE A 162 7.91 6.40 -13.07
CA PHE A 162 6.75 6.81 -12.29
C PHE A 162 6.24 5.75 -11.32
N GLY A 163 6.25 4.47 -11.73
CA GLY A 163 5.65 3.37 -10.96
C GLY A 163 6.63 2.54 -10.15
N GLU A 164 7.94 2.64 -10.40
CA GLU A 164 8.97 1.87 -9.69
C GLU A 164 9.86 2.78 -8.85
N ILE A 165 10.55 3.71 -9.50
CA ILE A 165 11.63 4.48 -8.89
C ILE A 165 11.04 5.56 -7.99
N LEU A 166 10.18 6.41 -8.54
CA LEU A 166 9.65 7.58 -7.87
C LEU A 166 8.92 7.21 -6.57
N VAL A 167 8.02 6.22 -6.65
CA VAL A 167 7.25 5.73 -5.50
C VAL A 167 8.12 5.02 -4.44
N THR A 168 9.18 4.32 -4.87
CA THR A 168 10.12 3.66 -3.94
C THR A 168 10.99 4.66 -3.22
N VAL A 169 11.57 5.62 -3.96
CA VAL A 169 12.42 6.68 -3.41
C VAL A 169 11.63 7.51 -2.41
N GLU A 170 10.39 7.86 -2.73
CA GLU A 170 9.53 8.62 -1.82
C GLU A 170 9.19 7.81 -0.56
N LYS A 171 8.85 6.52 -0.69
CA LYS A 171 8.62 5.66 0.47
C LYS A 171 9.86 5.54 1.38
N LEU A 172 11.05 5.40 0.79
CA LEU A 172 12.31 5.42 1.53
C LEU A 172 12.49 6.75 2.27
N GLN A 173 12.41 7.87 1.55
CA GLN A 173 12.60 9.20 2.13
C GLN A 173 11.62 9.48 3.27
N TRP A 174 10.34 9.15 3.08
CA TRP A 174 9.35 9.31 4.12
C TRP A 174 9.65 8.42 5.32
N THR A 175 9.96 7.14 5.11
CA THR A 175 10.26 6.19 6.21
C THR A 175 11.49 6.62 7.00
N ILE A 176 12.55 7.04 6.33
CA ILE A 176 13.76 7.59 6.94
C ILE A 176 13.42 8.79 7.84
N LYS A 177 12.61 9.72 7.34
CA LYS A 177 12.36 10.99 8.02
C LYS A 177 11.28 10.91 9.09
N HIS A 178 10.27 10.06 8.89
CA HIS A 178 9.03 10.06 9.65
C HIS A 178 8.73 8.73 10.35
N GLY A 179 9.40 7.64 9.96
CA GLY A 179 9.09 6.31 10.47
C GLY A 179 9.31 6.17 11.99
N GLU A 180 10.38 6.76 12.55
CA GLU A 180 10.62 6.68 14.00
C GLU A 180 9.47 7.34 14.76
N LYS A 181 9.05 8.53 14.34
CA LYS A 181 7.90 9.22 14.94
C LYS A 181 6.63 8.38 14.86
N ALA A 182 6.42 7.65 13.76
CA ALA A 182 5.25 6.79 13.58
C ALA A 182 5.22 5.59 14.56
N LEU A 183 6.38 5.15 15.05
CA LEU A 183 6.54 3.98 15.93
C LEU A 183 6.93 4.34 17.37
N LEU A 184 6.95 5.63 17.74
CA LEU A 184 7.15 6.05 19.13
C LEU A 184 5.96 5.65 20.01
N PRO A 185 6.21 5.36 21.30
CA PRO A 185 5.15 5.12 22.27
C PRO A 185 4.09 6.24 22.29
N SER A 186 2.82 5.86 22.23
CA SER A 186 1.68 6.78 22.19
C SER A 186 0.94 6.76 23.53
N LYS A 187 0.96 7.87 24.27
CA LYS A 187 0.18 8.02 25.50
C LYS A 187 -1.30 8.05 25.20
N ARG A 188 -2.10 7.41 26.05
CA ARG A 188 -3.56 7.38 25.96
C ARG A 188 -4.18 8.04 27.20
N PRO A 189 -5.32 8.72 27.06
CA PRO A 189 -6.01 9.30 28.21
C PRO A 189 -6.46 8.19 29.18
N THR A 190 -6.69 8.59 30.43
CA THR A 190 -7.35 7.76 31.43
C THR A 190 -8.72 8.35 31.78
N ASN A 191 -9.49 7.64 32.59
CA ASN A 191 -10.78 8.12 33.11
C ASN A 191 -10.66 8.53 34.59
N LEU A 192 -11.72 9.14 35.14
CA LEU A 192 -11.73 9.66 36.51
C LEU A 192 -11.36 8.61 37.57
N LEU A 193 -11.96 7.42 37.51
CA LEU A 193 -11.71 6.34 38.48
C LEU A 193 -10.30 5.75 38.34
N MET A 194 -9.68 5.89 37.18
CA MET A 194 -8.35 5.41 36.85
C MET A 194 -7.35 6.57 36.69
N CYS A 195 -7.61 7.74 37.28
CA CYS A 195 -6.77 8.94 37.10
C CYS A 195 -5.31 8.71 37.53
N TYR A 196 -5.10 7.78 38.47
CA TYR A 196 -3.82 7.32 38.97
C TYR A 196 -3.06 6.39 38.01
N LYS A 197 -3.59 6.09 36.82
CA LYS A 197 -2.96 5.26 35.79
C LYS A 197 -2.22 6.07 34.74
N SER A 198 -1.15 5.48 34.21
CA SER A 198 -0.43 5.91 33.00
C SER A 198 -0.62 4.86 31.92
N ASN A 199 -1.29 5.25 30.83
CA ASN A 199 -1.61 4.36 29.70
C ASN A 199 -0.73 4.72 28.51
N THR A 200 0.00 3.74 27.99
CA THR A 200 0.86 3.91 26.81
C THR A 200 0.66 2.74 25.85
N VAL A 201 0.66 3.02 24.56
CA VAL A 201 0.73 2.01 23.50
C VAL A 201 2.16 2.00 22.96
N ILE A 202 2.78 0.82 22.92
CA ILE A 202 4.10 0.62 22.31
C ILE A 202 3.98 -0.27 21.07
N TYR A 203 4.92 -0.13 20.14
CA TYR A 203 4.95 -0.87 18.88
C TYR A 203 6.18 -1.77 18.87
N GLU A 204 5.96 -3.08 18.84
CA GLU A 204 7.03 -4.08 18.82
C GLU A 204 7.05 -4.83 17.49
N PRO A 205 8.21 -5.27 16.98
CA PRO A 205 8.25 -6.11 15.79
C PRO A 205 7.48 -7.41 15.99
N LEU A 206 6.87 -7.91 14.92
CA LEU A 206 6.12 -9.16 14.88
C LEU A 206 7.02 -10.40 14.72
N GLY A 207 8.26 -10.24 14.26
CA GLY A 207 9.19 -11.34 13.98
C GLY A 207 9.44 -11.48 12.48
N VAL A 208 9.09 -12.65 11.92
CA VAL A 208 9.17 -12.88 10.47
C VAL A 208 7.81 -12.59 9.85
N VAL A 209 7.79 -11.67 8.89
CA VAL A 209 6.59 -11.36 8.09
C VAL A 209 6.78 -11.85 6.65
N ALA A 210 5.70 -12.03 5.91
CA ALA A 210 5.76 -12.39 4.50
C ALA A 210 5.08 -11.35 3.62
N ALA A 211 5.54 -11.23 2.38
CA ALA A 211 4.87 -10.47 1.34
C ALA A 211 4.72 -11.33 0.08
N CYS A 212 3.49 -11.51 -0.39
CA CYS A 212 3.18 -12.13 -1.67
C CYS A 212 2.79 -11.02 -2.64
N VAL A 213 3.59 -10.81 -3.69
CA VAL A 213 3.55 -9.56 -4.46
C VAL A 213 3.41 -9.79 -5.96
N SER A 214 2.65 -8.92 -6.63
CA SER A 214 2.32 -9.01 -8.06
C SER A 214 3.43 -8.49 -8.99
N TRP A 215 3.30 -8.83 -10.26
CA TRP A 215 4.24 -8.55 -11.36
C TRP A 215 4.15 -7.15 -11.98
N ASN A 216 3.12 -6.36 -11.67
CA ASN A 216 2.85 -5.13 -12.42
C ASN A 216 3.83 -4.01 -12.13
N TYR A 217 4.36 -3.93 -10.91
CA TYR A 217 5.47 -3.04 -10.55
C TYR A 217 6.56 -3.83 -9.81
N PRO A 218 7.35 -4.67 -10.51
CA PRO A 218 8.16 -5.70 -9.85
C PRO A 218 9.20 -5.17 -8.89
N PHE A 219 9.78 -4.00 -9.14
CA PHE A 219 10.76 -3.43 -8.21
C PHE A 219 10.07 -2.87 -6.98
N HIS A 220 9.10 -1.99 -7.17
CA HIS A 220 8.38 -1.35 -6.07
C HIS A 220 7.65 -2.37 -5.20
N ASN A 221 6.90 -3.28 -5.81
CA ASN A 221 6.15 -4.31 -5.09
C ASN A 221 7.06 -5.24 -4.29
N PHE A 222 8.28 -5.50 -4.75
CA PHE A 222 9.25 -6.31 -4.03
C PHE A 222 9.88 -5.54 -2.85
N ILE A 223 10.34 -4.31 -3.08
CA ILE A 223 11.10 -3.55 -2.07
C ILE A 223 10.22 -2.81 -1.07
N SER A 224 9.01 -2.40 -1.44
CA SER A 224 8.10 -1.62 -0.60
C SER A 224 7.73 -2.32 0.72
N PRO A 225 7.38 -3.62 0.73
CA PRO A 225 7.19 -4.38 1.97
C PRO A 225 8.49 -4.54 2.77
N VAL A 226 9.64 -4.69 2.09
CA VAL A 226 10.95 -4.83 2.73
C VAL A 226 11.31 -3.57 3.52
N ILE A 227 11.08 -2.39 2.93
CA ILE A 227 11.31 -1.09 3.61
C ILE A 227 10.53 -1.04 4.92
N SER A 228 9.23 -1.35 4.88
CA SER A 228 8.36 -1.32 6.05
C SER A 228 8.75 -2.37 7.09
N ALA A 229 9.08 -3.59 6.67
CA ALA A 229 9.47 -4.69 7.56
C ALA A 229 10.80 -4.42 8.26
N LEU A 230 11.84 -4.03 7.51
CA LEU A 230 13.14 -3.72 8.09
C LEU A 230 13.03 -2.56 9.09
N PHE A 231 12.32 -1.49 8.74
CA PHE A 231 12.19 -0.32 9.62
C PHE A 231 11.45 -0.64 10.93
N SER A 232 10.40 -1.46 10.86
CA SER A 232 9.65 -1.92 12.04
C SER A 232 10.39 -2.97 12.88
N GLY A 233 11.56 -3.46 12.43
CA GLY A 233 12.39 -4.43 13.16
C GLY A 233 12.07 -5.90 12.84
N ASN A 234 11.35 -6.15 11.75
CA ASN A 234 11.01 -7.48 11.28
C ASN A 234 12.05 -8.01 10.28
N ALA A 235 12.14 -9.33 10.17
CA ALA A 235 12.68 -9.98 8.98
C ALA A 235 11.53 -10.31 8.02
N ILE A 236 11.83 -10.50 6.74
CA ILE A 236 10.80 -10.67 5.71
C ILE A 236 11.14 -11.76 4.69
N VAL A 237 10.13 -12.55 4.35
CA VAL A 237 10.12 -13.46 3.20
C VAL A 237 9.23 -12.89 2.11
N VAL A 238 9.81 -12.60 0.94
CA VAL A 238 9.07 -12.08 -0.21
C VAL A 238 8.88 -13.20 -1.23
N LYS A 239 7.62 -13.45 -1.61
CA LYS A 239 7.24 -14.32 -2.73
C LYS A 239 6.78 -13.44 -3.89
N PRO A 240 7.63 -13.17 -4.90
CA PRO A 240 7.22 -12.44 -6.08
C PRO A 240 6.39 -13.32 -7.03
N SER A 241 5.79 -12.67 -8.02
CA SER A 241 5.23 -13.35 -9.19
C SER A 241 6.32 -14.09 -9.96
N GLU A 242 6.00 -15.30 -10.42
CA GLU A 242 6.84 -16.07 -11.34
C GLU A 242 7.11 -15.34 -12.66
N GLN A 243 6.21 -14.44 -13.07
CA GLN A 243 6.34 -13.68 -14.32
C GLN A 243 7.45 -12.62 -14.26
N THR A 244 7.86 -12.20 -13.06
CA THR A 244 8.90 -11.18 -12.86
C THR A 244 9.98 -11.66 -11.89
N CYS A 245 10.20 -12.97 -11.84
CA CYS A 245 11.10 -13.57 -10.87
C CYS A 245 12.59 -13.33 -11.22
N TRP A 246 12.91 -13.04 -12.48
CA TRP A 246 14.28 -12.76 -12.92
C TRP A 246 14.81 -11.46 -12.32
N SER A 247 14.07 -10.36 -12.43
CA SER A 247 14.47 -9.06 -11.90
C SER A 247 14.54 -9.07 -10.36
N THR A 248 13.63 -9.78 -9.69
CA THR A 248 13.61 -9.85 -8.21
C THR A 248 14.86 -10.51 -7.63
N SER A 249 15.52 -11.40 -8.37
CA SER A 249 16.80 -12.00 -7.96
C SER A 249 17.93 -10.96 -7.95
N TYR A 250 17.90 -9.99 -8.87
CA TYR A 250 18.78 -8.82 -8.83
C TYR A 250 18.42 -7.86 -7.70
N PHE A 251 17.13 -7.59 -7.48
CA PHE A 251 16.66 -6.73 -6.39
C PHE A 251 16.97 -7.28 -5.00
N LEU A 252 17.01 -8.61 -4.82
CA LEU A 252 17.47 -9.20 -3.57
C LEU A 252 18.95 -8.87 -3.30
N LYS A 253 19.80 -8.90 -4.34
CA LYS A 253 21.24 -8.64 -4.19
C LYS A 253 21.51 -7.22 -3.70
N LEU A 254 20.81 -6.21 -4.23
CA LEU A 254 21.02 -4.83 -3.78
C LEU A 254 20.55 -4.62 -2.34
N ILE A 255 19.44 -5.25 -1.94
CA ILE A 255 18.95 -5.21 -0.55
C ILE A 255 19.94 -5.86 0.42
N ARG A 256 20.42 -7.05 0.07
CA ARG A 256 21.41 -7.79 0.86
C ARG A 256 22.75 -7.07 0.93
N GLY A 257 23.17 -6.42 -0.16
CA GLY A 257 24.38 -5.61 -0.21
C GLY A 257 24.34 -4.45 0.78
N ALA A 258 23.23 -3.71 0.84
CA ALA A 258 23.06 -2.61 1.80
C ALA A 258 23.07 -3.09 3.24
N LEU A 259 22.36 -4.19 3.54
CA LEU A 259 22.37 -4.80 4.88
C LEU A 259 23.79 -5.20 5.29
N HIS A 260 24.50 -5.88 4.40
CA HIS A 260 25.88 -6.31 4.65
C HIS A 260 26.82 -5.12 4.88
N ALA A 261 26.75 -4.10 4.04
CA ALA A 261 27.57 -2.88 4.14
C ALA A 261 27.36 -2.15 5.48
N CYS A 262 26.14 -2.19 6.02
CA CYS A 262 25.81 -1.66 7.34
C CYS A 262 26.06 -2.67 8.49
N ASN A 263 26.80 -3.76 8.27
CA ASN A 263 27.13 -4.79 9.27
C ASN A 263 25.91 -5.54 9.84
N HIS A 264 24.85 -5.68 9.05
CA HIS A 264 23.66 -6.46 9.40
C HIS A 264 23.53 -7.71 8.53
N SER A 265 22.77 -8.69 9.03
CA SER A 265 22.61 -9.98 8.36
C SER A 265 21.84 -9.83 7.04
N PRO A 266 22.40 -10.27 5.90
CA PRO A 266 21.67 -10.35 4.64
C PRO A 266 20.46 -11.29 4.70
N MET A 267 20.44 -12.21 5.67
CA MET A 267 19.36 -13.18 5.83
C MET A 267 18.07 -12.58 6.39
N LEU A 268 18.05 -11.28 6.74
CA LEU A 268 16.81 -10.58 7.10
C LEU A 268 15.80 -10.53 5.96
N VAL A 269 16.24 -10.69 4.71
CA VAL A 269 15.38 -10.66 3.53
C VAL A 269 15.60 -11.93 2.72
N GLN A 270 14.51 -12.65 2.47
CA GLN A 270 14.48 -13.86 1.65
C GLN A 270 13.62 -13.62 0.40
N ASN A 271 14.05 -14.18 -0.74
CA ASN A 271 13.25 -14.23 -1.96
C ASN A 271 12.86 -15.69 -2.22
N ILE A 272 11.57 -15.98 -2.27
CA ILE A 272 11.03 -17.32 -2.50
C ILE A 272 10.27 -17.33 -3.81
N ILE A 273 10.90 -17.87 -4.86
CA ILE A 273 10.27 -18.09 -6.15
C ILE A 273 9.64 -19.48 -6.10
N CYS A 274 8.33 -19.56 -5.96
CA CYS A 274 7.61 -20.84 -5.86
C CYS A 274 6.33 -20.85 -6.70
N LEU A 275 5.86 -22.04 -7.05
CA LEU A 275 4.58 -22.28 -7.72
C LEU A 275 3.41 -22.31 -6.69
N PRO A 276 2.14 -22.46 -7.14
CA PRO A 276 0.99 -22.34 -6.25
C PRO A 276 1.03 -23.21 -4.98
N ASP A 277 1.53 -24.45 -5.05
CA ASP A 277 1.62 -25.35 -3.89
C ASP A 277 2.61 -24.83 -2.84
N GLY A 278 3.76 -24.31 -3.28
CA GLY A 278 4.73 -23.65 -2.38
C GLY A 278 4.17 -22.35 -1.79
N ALA A 279 3.31 -21.64 -2.51
CA ALA A 279 2.63 -20.45 -2.00
C ALA A 279 1.59 -20.79 -0.92
N ASP A 280 0.80 -21.86 -1.10
CA ASP A 280 -0.09 -22.38 -0.05
C ASP A 280 0.72 -22.76 1.19
N TYR A 281 1.83 -23.49 1.01
CA TYR A 281 2.72 -23.89 2.10
C TYR A 281 3.27 -22.68 2.87
N LEU A 282 3.83 -21.69 2.17
CA LEU A 282 4.36 -20.45 2.78
C LEU A 282 3.27 -19.72 3.59
N THR A 283 2.06 -19.61 3.05
CA THR A 283 0.98 -18.82 3.66
C THR A 283 0.34 -19.47 4.87
N ARG A 284 0.43 -20.79 5.04
CA ARG A 284 0.04 -21.50 6.27
C ARG A 284 1.21 -21.81 7.21
N HIS A 285 2.41 -21.31 6.92
CA HIS A 285 3.58 -21.66 7.71
C HIS A 285 3.54 -20.97 9.09
N PRO A 286 3.62 -21.70 10.22
CA PRO A 286 3.44 -21.13 11.56
C PRO A 286 4.54 -20.14 11.98
N GLY A 287 5.68 -20.14 11.29
CA GLY A 287 6.76 -19.17 11.48
C GLY A 287 6.51 -17.79 10.86
N ILE A 288 5.37 -17.54 10.22
CA ILE A 288 5.02 -16.23 9.64
C ILE A 288 3.99 -15.52 10.52
N SER A 289 4.36 -14.35 11.03
CA SER A 289 3.54 -13.56 11.96
C SER A 289 2.55 -12.61 11.28
N HIS A 290 2.75 -12.26 10.02
CA HIS A 290 1.84 -11.42 9.23
C HIS A 290 2.12 -11.61 7.73
N ILE A 291 1.08 -11.53 6.90
CA ILE A 291 1.20 -11.59 5.44
C ILE A 291 0.68 -10.30 4.81
N THR A 292 1.46 -9.65 3.96
CA THR A 292 0.96 -8.64 3.03
C THR A 292 0.74 -9.31 1.68
N PHE A 293 -0.50 -9.33 1.20
CA PHE A 293 -0.86 -9.90 -0.10
C PHE A 293 -1.27 -8.79 -1.06
N ILE A 294 -0.62 -8.75 -2.22
CA ILE A 294 -0.92 -7.85 -3.34
C ILE A 294 -1.18 -8.71 -4.58
N GLY A 295 -2.41 -8.66 -5.12
CA GLY A 295 -2.75 -9.47 -6.29
C GLY A 295 -4.24 -9.52 -6.61
N SER A 296 -4.68 -10.62 -7.21
CA SER A 296 -6.07 -10.78 -7.63
C SER A 296 -6.96 -11.33 -6.51
N LYS A 297 -8.25 -11.00 -6.58
CA LYS A 297 -9.27 -11.45 -5.63
C LYS A 297 -9.30 -12.98 -5.46
N ASP A 298 -9.24 -13.72 -6.55
CA ASP A 298 -9.33 -15.19 -6.52
C ASP A 298 -8.14 -15.82 -5.78
N VAL A 299 -6.94 -15.26 -5.95
CA VAL A 299 -5.74 -15.71 -5.23
C VAL A 299 -5.79 -15.26 -3.77
N ALA A 300 -6.30 -14.05 -3.48
CA ALA A 300 -6.47 -13.55 -2.12
C ALA A 300 -7.33 -14.49 -1.27
N HIS A 301 -8.43 -15.03 -1.81
CA HIS A 301 -9.25 -16.00 -1.11
C HIS A 301 -8.45 -17.25 -0.71
N LYS A 302 -7.59 -17.76 -1.60
CA LYS A 302 -6.72 -18.92 -1.31
C LYS A 302 -5.71 -18.58 -0.21
N VAL A 303 -5.06 -17.42 -0.32
CA VAL A 303 -4.08 -16.96 0.68
C VAL A 303 -4.72 -16.77 2.05
N CYS A 304 -5.88 -16.12 2.12
CA CYS A 304 -6.60 -15.90 3.38
C CYS A 304 -7.07 -17.24 4.00
N ALA A 305 -7.59 -18.16 3.18
CA ALA A 305 -7.99 -19.48 3.64
C ALA A 305 -6.80 -20.30 4.16
N SER A 306 -5.64 -20.18 3.51
CA SER A 306 -4.41 -20.84 3.95
C SER A 306 -3.88 -20.25 5.27
N ALA A 307 -3.77 -18.92 5.35
CA ALA A 307 -3.31 -18.19 6.54
C ALA A 307 -4.21 -18.40 7.77
N ALA A 308 -5.51 -18.54 7.56
CA ALA A 308 -6.47 -18.80 8.64
C ALA A 308 -6.22 -20.14 9.36
N LYS A 309 -5.57 -21.13 8.71
CA LYS A 309 -5.22 -22.42 9.33
C LYS A 309 -4.30 -22.25 10.55
N VAL A 310 -3.51 -21.17 10.58
CA VAL A 310 -2.57 -20.83 11.68
C VAL A 310 -2.83 -19.44 12.27
N LEU A 311 -3.99 -18.85 11.94
CA LEU A 311 -4.42 -17.51 12.41
C LEU A 311 -3.45 -16.37 12.08
N THR A 312 -2.66 -16.49 11.01
CA THR A 312 -1.77 -15.41 10.57
C THR A 312 -2.61 -14.26 10.00
N PRO A 313 -2.48 -13.03 10.53
CA PRO A 313 -3.17 -11.86 9.99
C PRO A 313 -2.67 -11.54 8.59
N VAL A 314 -3.58 -11.09 7.72
CA VAL A 314 -3.28 -10.74 6.33
C VAL A 314 -3.72 -9.31 6.05
N THR A 315 -2.82 -8.47 5.54
CA THR A 315 -3.20 -7.23 4.84
C THR A 315 -3.40 -7.56 3.37
N VAL A 316 -4.58 -7.28 2.85
CA VAL A 316 -5.00 -7.70 1.51
C VAL A 316 -5.23 -6.44 0.68
N GLU A 317 -4.41 -6.26 -0.35
CA GLU A 317 -4.64 -5.23 -1.37
C GLU A 317 -4.88 -5.90 -2.71
N LEU A 318 -6.01 -5.56 -3.30
CA LEU A 318 -6.47 -6.12 -4.55
C LEU A 318 -6.78 -4.99 -5.51
N GLY A 319 -6.87 -5.39 -6.77
CA GLY A 319 -7.27 -4.57 -7.88
C GLY A 319 -8.54 -3.72 -7.68
N GLY A 320 -8.71 -2.83 -8.63
CA GLY A 320 -9.71 -1.77 -8.61
C GLY A 320 -10.62 -1.80 -9.82
N LYS A 321 -11.63 -0.94 -9.77
CA LYS A 321 -12.36 -0.47 -10.94
C LYS A 321 -12.48 1.04 -10.79
N ASP A 322 -11.33 1.67 -10.55
CA ASP A 322 -11.25 2.99 -9.95
C ASP A 322 -11.94 4.02 -10.85
N PRO A 323 -12.92 4.76 -10.29
CA PRO A 323 -13.60 5.81 -11.02
C PRO A 323 -12.81 7.10 -10.98
N VAL A 324 -12.89 7.86 -12.06
CA VAL A 324 -12.63 9.29 -12.05
C VAL A 324 -13.91 10.05 -12.39
N ILE A 325 -14.32 10.97 -11.52
CA ILE A 325 -15.42 11.88 -11.80
C ILE A 325 -14.84 13.18 -12.35
N VAL A 326 -15.31 13.63 -13.51
CA VAL A 326 -14.88 14.88 -14.14
C VAL A 326 -16.04 15.86 -14.18
N HIS A 327 -15.92 16.92 -13.38
CA HIS A 327 -16.88 18.01 -13.30
C HIS A 327 -16.84 18.86 -14.57
N ASP A 328 -17.92 19.59 -14.80
CA ASP A 328 -18.06 20.49 -15.95
C ASP A 328 -18.12 21.97 -15.55
N ASP A 329 -17.53 22.32 -14.39
CA ASP A 329 -17.31 23.71 -14.01
C ASP A 329 -16.34 24.40 -14.99
N ALA A 330 -16.47 25.73 -15.11
CA ALA A 330 -15.73 26.51 -16.10
C ALA A 330 -14.21 26.35 -15.99
N LYS A 331 -13.67 26.19 -14.77
CA LYS A 331 -12.22 26.05 -14.57
C LYS A 331 -11.76 24.67 -14.99
N THR A 332 -12.50 23.61 -14.68
CA THR A 332 -12.20 22.25 -15.15
C THR A 332 -12.24 22.19 -16.68
N ILE A 333 -13.28 22.77 -17.31
CA ILE A 333 -13.38 22.87 -18.78
C ILE A 333 -12.18 23.64 -19.37
N SER A 334 -11.81 24.79 -18.80
CA SER A 334 -10.66 25.57 -19.29
C SER A 334 -9.32 24.82 -19.19
N ARG A 335 -9.22 23.83 -18.31
CA ARG A 335 -8.03 23.00 -18.06
C ARG A 335 -8.11 21.63 -18.72
N LEU A 336 -9.10 21.41 -19.58
CA LEU A 336 -9.35 20.13 -20.23
C LEU A 336 -8.08 19.49 -20.85
N PRO A 337 -7.16 20.23 -21.52
CA PRO A 337 -5.94 19.60 -22.05
C PRO A 337 -5.07 18.93 -20.98
N ASN A 338 -4.98 19.54 -19.79
CA ASN A 338 -4.22 18.99 -18.67
C ASN A 338 -4.97 17.82 -18.03
N VAL A 339 -6.29 17.98 -17.82
CA VAL A 339 -7.14 16.90 -17.30
C VAL A 339 -7.04 15.67 -18.21
N ALA A 340 -7.21 15.84 -19.52
CA ALA A 340 -7.11 14.77 -20.50
C ALA A 340 -5.73 14.09 -20.50
N SER A 341 -4.65 14.84 -20.32
CA SER A 341 -3.30 14.27 -20.21
C SER A 341 -3.15 13.37 -18.97
N ILE A 342 -3.73 13.77 -17.84
CA ILE A 342 -3.74 12.96 -16.62
C ILE A 342 -4.65 11.74 -16.79
N LEU A 343 -5.81 11.88 -17.43
CA LEU A 343 -6.70 10.76 -17.75
C LEU A 343 -5.99 9.71 -18.62
N LEU A 344 -5.29 10.15 -19.68
CA LEU A 344 -4.53 9.26 -20.54
C LEU A 344 -3.43 8.52 -19.77
N ARG A 345 -2.66 9.22 -18.92
CA ARG A 345 -1.69 8.57 -18.04
C ARG A 345 -2.36 7.56 -17.12
N GLY A 346 -3.46 7.93 -16.46
CA GLY A 346 -4.15 7.07 -15.51
C GLY A 346 -4.72 5.79 -16.14
N VAL A 347 -5.11 5.83 -17.42
CA VAL A 347 -5.62 4.66 -18.16
C VAL A 347 -4.50 3.84 -18.81
N PHE A 348 -3.48 4.48 -19.38
CA PHE A 348 -2.52 3.81 -20.28
C PHE A 348 -1.13 3.56 -19.68
N GLN A 349 -0.78 4.18 -18.53
CA GLN A 349 0.50 3.93 -17.85
C GLN A 349 0.68 2.42 -17.62
N SER A 350 1.82 1.87 -18.05
CA SER A 350 2.13 0.44 -17.97
C SER A 350 1.08 -0.45 -18.68
N ALA A 351 0.54 0.03 -19.81
CA ALA A 351 -0.54 -0.60 -20.56
C ALA A 351 -1.82 -0.86 -19.74
N GLY A 352 -2.12 0.03 -18.78
CA GLY A 352 -3.29 -0.07 -17.90
C GLY A 352 -3.16 -1.14 -16.80
N GLN A 353 -1.98 -1.74 -16.64
CA GLN A 353 -1.72 -2.77 -15.62
C GLN A 353 -1.34 -2.11 -14.28
N ASN A 354 -2.30 -1.38 -13.69
CA ASN A 354 -2.11 -0.64 -12.45
C ASN A 354 -3.34 -0.80 -11.55
N CYS A 355 -3.17 -1.23 -10.29
CA CYS A 355 -4.29 -1.50 -9.39
C CYS A 355 -5.14 -0.26 -9.11
N ILE A 356 -4.49 0.91 -9.00
CA ILE A 356 -5.15 2.20 -8.88
C ILE A 356 -5.39 2.88 -10.22
N GLY A 357 -5.22 2.18 -11.35
CA GLY A 357 -5.45 2.67 -12.71
C GLY A 357 -6.85 3.21 -12.92
N ILE A 358 -7.02 4.26 -13.72
CA ILE A 358 -8.35 4.75 -14.09
C ILE A 358 -9.02 3.70 -14.97
N GLU A 359 -10.09 3.10 -14.47
CA GLU A 359 -10.85 2.07 -15.19
C GLU A 359 -12.22 2.58 -15.67
N ARG A 360 -12.72 3.68 -15.09
CA ARG A 360 -14.01 4.31 -15.45
C ARG A 360 -13.91 5.83 -15.40
N VAL A 361 -14.08 6.48 -16.56
CA VAL A 361 -14.15 7.94 -16.66
C VAL A 361 -15.61 8.36 -16.68
N ILE A 362 -16.08 8.96 -15.59
CA ILE A 362 -17.46 9.43 -15.40
C ILE A 362 -17.47 10.94 -15.60
N ALA A 363 -18.07 11.40 -16.69
CA ALA A 363 -18.07 12.82 -17.08
C ALA A 363 -19.45 13.45 -16.98
N LEU A 364 -19.50 14.69 -16.48
CA LEU A 364 -20.71 15.50 -16.48
C LEU A 364 -21.07 16.03 -17.89
N PRO A 365 -22.33 16.46 -18.13
CA PRO A 365 -22.85 16.63 -19.48
C PRO A 365 -22.08 17.63 -20.34
N LYS A 366 -21.62 18.77 -19.79
CA LYS A 366 -20.95 19.79 -20.62
C LYS A 366 -19.49 19.46 -20.94
N ILE A 367 -18.90 18.46 -20.29
CA ILE A 367 -17.50 18.07 -20.51
C ILE A 367 -17.33 16.71 -21.20
N HIS A 368 -18.34 15.84 -21.15
CA HIS A 368 -18.30 14.48 -21.74
C HIS A 368 -17.78 14.46 -23.19
N ASP A 369 -18.45 15.15 -24.10
CA ASP A 369 -18.08 15.13 -25.52
C ASP A 369 -16.74 15.84 -25.78
N LYS A 370 -16.40 16.83 -24.94
CA LYS A 370 -15.12 17.54 -25.03
C LYS A 370 -13.95 16.61 -24.66
N ILE A 371 -14.12 15.78 -23.63
CA ILE A 371 -13.14 14.73 -23.28
C ILE A 371 -12.96 13.80 -24.48
N LEU A 372 -14.07 13.27 -25.02
CA LEU A 372 -14.03 12.35 -26.17
C LEU A 372 -13.27 12.95 -27.36
N SER A 373 -13.60 14.17 -27.77
CA SER A 373 -12.91 14.86 -28.87
C SER A 373 -11.42 15.11 -28.60
N HIS A 374 -11.02 15.29 -27.34
CA HIS A 374 -9.64 15.58 -26.98
C HIS A 374 -8.78 14.30 -26.85
N VAL A 375 -9.35 13.21 -26.32
CA VAL A 375 -8.60 11.97 -26.06
C VAL A 375 -8.53 11.05 -27.27
N LEU A 376 -9.58 10.97 -28.10
CA LEU A 376 -9.63 10.05 -29.24
C LEU A 376 -8.40 10.15 -30.17
N PRO A 377 -8.03 11.33 -30.72
CA PRO A 377 -6.87 11.42 -31.60
C PRO A 377 -5.55 11.09 -30.90
N LYS A 378 -5.44 11.34 -29.59
CA LYS A 378 -4.26 10.99 -28.80
C LYS A 378 -4.15 9.48 -28.61
N ILE A 379 -5.27 8.80 -28.29
CA ILE A 379 -5.33 7.34 -28.12
C ILE A 379 -5.00 6.63 -29.44
N GLN A 380 -5.54 7.10 -30.58
CA GLN A 380 -5.24 6.55 -31.90
C GLN A 380 -3.77 6.74 -32.30
N GLY A 381 -3.12 7.79 -31.79
CA GLY A 381 -1.72 8.12 -32.09
C GLY A 381 -0.69 7.42 -31.21
N LEU A 382 -1.10 6.70 -30.16
CA LEU A 382 -0.18 6.02 -29.24
C LEU A 382 0.67 4.97 -29.98
N LYS A 383 1.98 5.06 -29.84
CA LYS A 383 2.94 4.13 -30.42
C LYS A 383 3.33 3.05 -29.42
N LEU A 384 3.05 1.81 -29.78
CA LEU A 384 3.38 0.63 -28.98
C LEU A 384 4.76 0.13 -29.39
N GLY A 385 5.49 -0.48 -28.46
CA GLY A 385 6.75 -1.16 -28.79
C GLY A 385 7.63 -1.45 -27.59
N SER A 386 8.85 -1.92 -27.86
CA SER A 386 9.89 -2.13 -26.86
C SER A 386 10.83 -0.94 -26.80
N ILE A 387 10.79 -0.18 -25.70
CA ILE A 387 11.66 1.00 -25.51
C ILE A 387 13.17 0.68 -25.49
N LEU A 388 13.53 -0.58 -25.26
CA LEU A 388 14.93 -1.03 -25.24
C LEU A 388 15.45 -1.43 -26.63
N LEU A 389 14.56 -1.68 -27.59
CA LEU A 389 14.90 -2.21 -28.91
C LEU A 389 14.52 -1.26 -30.04
N SER A 390 13.54 -0.39 -29.79
CA SER A 390 13.20 0.68 -30.72
C SER A 390 14.41 1.60 -30.92
N PRO A 391 14.63 2.09 -32.15
CA PRO A 391 15.63 3.12 -32.41
C PRO A 391 15.44 4.33 -31.49
N PRO A 392 16.51 5.03 -31.06
CA PRO A 392 16.40 6.20 -30.16
C PRO A 392 15.43 7.28 -30.66
N ASP A 393 15.31 7.44 -31.98
CA ASP A 393 14.43 8.44 -32.60
C ASP A 393 12.98 7.93 -32.84
N SER A 394 12.68 6.69 -32.43
CA SER A 394 11.34 6.11 -32.54
C SER A 394 10.63 6.18 -31.19
N PRO A 395 9.66 7.10 -31.01
CA PRO A 395 8.96 7.24 -29.74
C PRO A 395 8.09 6.00 -29.47
N VAL A 396 8.18 5.51 -28.22
CA VAL A 396 7.34 4.43 -27.68
C VAL A 396 6.56 5.02 -26.51
N ASP A 397 5.25 5.18 -26.71
CA ASP A 397 4.35 5.75 -25.70
C ASP A 397 3.83 4.68 -24.74
N MET A 398 3.67 3.44 -25.21
CA MET A 398 3.11 2.34 -24.42
C MET A 398 3.88 1.04 -24.64
N GLY A 399 4.20 0.35 -23.54
CA GLY A 399 4.88 -0.94 -23.55
C GLY A 399 3.97 -2.12 -23.89
N SER A 400 4.47 -3.34 -23.67
CA SER A 400 3.66 -4.55 -23.78
C SER A 400 2.82 -4.78 -22.52
N MET A 401 1.82 -5.65 -22.63
CA MET A 401 1.23 -6.30 -21.45
C MET A 401 2.21 -7.36 -20.92
N ILE A 402 2.01 -7.88 -19.71
CA ILE A 402 2.85 -8.96 -19.16
C ILE A 402 2.58 -10.31 -19.86
N SER A 403 1.34 -10.51 -20.32
CA SER A 403 0.86 -11.77 -20.85
C SER A 403 -0.34 -11.55 -21.77
N SER A 404 -0.51 -12.46 -22.74
CA SER A 404 -1.68 -12.50 -23.63
C SER A 404 -2.86 -13.30 -23.07
N SER A 405 -2.73 -13.88 -21.87
CA SER A 405 -3.74 -14.75 -21.26
C SER A 405 -5.12 -14.09 -21.09
N SER A 406 -5.16 -12.77 -20.92
CA SER A 406 -6.41 -12.00 -20.77
C SER A 406 -7.05 -11.56 -22.10
N PHE A 407 -6.36 -11.69 -23.25
CA PHE A 407 -6.77 -11.03 -24.50
C PHE A 407 -8.14 -11.49 -25.00
N ILE A 408 -8.42 -12.80 -24.97
CA ILE A 408 -9.72 -13.33 -25.40
C ILE A 408 -10.84 -12.81 -24.51
N LYS A 409 -10.61 -12.76 -23.18
CA LYS A 409 -11.58 -12.21 -22.23
C LYS A 409 -11.84 -10.72 -22.51
N LEU A 410 -10.79 -9.93 -22.78
CA LEU A 410 -10.91 -8.51 -23.13
C LEU A 410 -11.69 -8.31 -24.42
N GLU A 411 -11.31 -9.02 -25.49
CA GLU A 411 -11.99 -9.00 -26.80
C GLU A 411 -13.50 -9.31 -26.64
N ASN A 412 -13.84 -10.32 -25.83
CA ASN A 412 -15.24 -10.68 -25.55
C ASN A 412 -15.98 -9.63 -24.72
N LEU A 413 -15.35 -9.02 -23.71
CA LEU A 413 -15.95 -7.95 -22.90
C LEU A 413 -16.26 -6.72 -23.77
N ILE A 414 -15.34 -6.36 -24.66
CA ILE A 414 -15.50 -5.23 -25.59
C ILE A 414 -16.61 -5.54 -26.60
N ALA A 415 -16.60 -6.72 -27.22
CA ALA A 415 -17.64 -7.12 -28.17
C ALA A 415 -19.04 -7.13 -27.51
N THR A 416 -19.13 -7.64 -26.29
CA THR A 416 -20.38 -7.67 -25.51
C THR A 416 -20.86 -6.25 -25.18
N ALA A 417 -19.95 -5.35 -24.76
CA ALA A 417 -20.31 -3.96 -24.48
C ALA A 417 -20.85 -3.25 -25.73
N VAL A 418 -20.23 -3.48 -26.90
CA VAL A 418 -20.70 -2.93 -28.18
C VAL A 418 -22.08 -3.47 -28.53
N ALA A 419 -22.32 -4.78 -28.36
CA ALA A 419 -23.64 -5.38 -28.55
C ALA A 419 -24.71 -4.82 -27.59
N GLN A 420 -24.29 -4.30 -26.42
CA GLN A 420 -25.16 -3.66 -25.41
C GLN A 420 -25.34 -2.15 -25.63
N GLY A 421 -24.78 -1.58 -26.71
CA GLY A 421 -24.94 -0.19 -27.12
C GLY A 421 -23.74 0.73 -26.83
N ALA A 422 -22.63 0.21 -26.30
CA ALA A 422 -21.39 0.99 -26.21
C ALA A 422 -20.83 1.27 -27.61
N VAL A 423 -20.14 2.39 -27.78
CA VAL A 423 -19.52 2.78 -29.04
C VAL A 423 -18.01 2.57 -28.95
N LEU A 424 -17.46 1.67 -29.78
CA LEU A 424 -16.03 1.46 -29.92
C LEU A 424 -15.46 2.47 -30.93
N HIS A 425 -14.66 3.43 -30.46
CA HIS A 425 -14.06 4.47 -31.31
C HIS A 425 -12.73 4.04 -31.95
N CYS A 426 -11.93 3.26 -31.22
CA CYS A 426 -10.67 2.70 -31.71
C CYS A 426 -10.24 1.49 -30.88
N GLY A 427 -9.34 0.68 -31.46
CA GLY A 427 -8.71 -0.47 -30.80
C GLY A 427 -9.64 -1.67 -30.65
N GLY A 428 -9.54 -2.33 -29.49
CA GLY A 428 -10.43 -3.41 -29.07
C GLY A 428 -9.95 -4.83 -29.37
N LYS A 429 -8.72 -4.98 -29.88
CA LYS A 429 -8.15 -6.29 -30.26
C LYS A 429 -6.68 -6.38 -29.89
N ARG A 430 -6.15 -7.61 -29.87
CA ARG A 430 -4.70 -7.85 -29.83
C ARG A 430 -3.97 -7.13 -30.97
N TYR A 431 -2.77 -6.64 -30.69
CA TYR A 431 -1.91 -5.97 -31.67
C TYR A 431 -0.72 -6.87 -32.04
N ASN A 432 -0.67 -7.30 -33.31
CA ASN A 432 0.50 -8.00 -33.84
C ASN A 432 1.53 -6.96 -34.26
N HIS A 433 2.48 -6.65 -33.39
CA HIS A 433 3.48 -5.61 -33.66
C HIS A 433 4.36 -6.02 -34.85
N PRO A 434 4.59 -5.13 -35.85
CA PRO A 434 5.38 -5.46 -37.04
C PRO A 434 6.83 -5.83 -36.70
N ASP A 435 7.49 -5.05 -35.85
CA ASP A 435 8.90 -5.29 -35.46
C ASP A 435 9.07 -6.30 -34.31
N PHE A 436 8.03 -6.49 -33.48
CA PHE A 436 8.06 -7.35 -32.29
C PHE A 436 6.91 -8.36 -32.30
N PRO A 437 6.79 -9.22 -33.34
CA PRO A 437 5.64 -10.11 -33.53
C PRO A 437 5.49 -11.20 -32.45
N ASN A 438 6.53 -11.40 -31.63
CA ASN A 438 6.55 -12.34 -30.52
C ASN A 438 6.20 -11.69 -29.17
N GLY A 439 5.96 -10.38 -29.12
CA GLY A 439 5.55 -9.68 -27.90
C GLY A 439 4.05 -9.77 -27.64
N THR A 440 3.62 -9.27 -26.47
CA THR A 440 2.22 -9.30 -26.02
C THR A 440 1.62 -7.89 -25.99
N TYR A 441 1.05 -7.44 -27.11
CA TYR A 441 0.49 -6.10 -27.24
C TYR A 441 -1.03 -6.14 -27.42
N PHE A 442 -1.73 -5.21 -26.78
CA PHE A 442 -3.17 -4.98 -26.95
C PHE A 442 -3.39 -3.54 -27.38
N GLN A 443 -4.28 -3.32 -28.35
CA GLN A 443 -4.51 -1.98 -28.89
C GLN A 443 -5.05 -1.02 -27.80
N PRO A 444 -4.55 0.22 -27.73
CA PRO A 444 -5.20 1.27 -26.96
C PRO A 444 -6.65 1.40 -27.42
N THR A 445 -7.58 1.23 -26.48
CA THR A 445 -8.99 1.06 -26.79
C THR A 445 -9.79 2.18 -26.16
N LEU A 446 -10.75 2.75 -26.90
CA LEU A 446 -11.68 3.74 -26.38
C LEU A 446 -13.12 3.31 -26.62
N LEU A 447 -13.90 3.19 -25.55
CA LEU A 447 -15.35 3.04 -25.61
C LEU A 447 -16.04 4.23 -24.96
N SER A 448 -17.11 4.72 -25.58
CA SER A 448 -18.06 5.64 -24.96
C SER A 448 -19.45 5.02 -24.86
N ASN A 449 -20.40 5.75 -24.27
CA ASN A 449 -21.76 5.25 -24.01
C ASN A 449 -21.76 3.97 -23.17
N VAL A 450 -20.77 3.83 -22.29
CA VAL A 450 -20.66 2.71 -21.36
C VAL A 450 -21.62 2.96 -20.20
N ARG A 451 -22.52 2.01 -19.93
CA ARG A 451 -23.46 2.06 -18.81
C ARG A 451 -22.98 1.17 -17.67
N SER A 452 -23.41 1.47 -16.43
CA SER A 452 -22.90 0.80 -15.23
C SER A 452 -23.25 -0.69 -15.18
N GLU A 453 -24.38 -1.09 -15.75
CA GLU A 453 -24.82 -2.49 -15.84
C GLU A 453 -24.02 -3.33 -16.85
N MET A 454 -23.24 -2.71 -17.74
CA MET A 454 -22.42 -3.45 -18.71
C MET A 454 -21.29 -4.17 -17.98
N GLN A 455 -21.03 -5.43 -18.35
CA GLN A 455 -20.01 -6.25 -17.68
C GLN A 455 -18.61 -5.61 -17.73
N ILE A 456 -18.29 -4.87 -18.80
CA ILE A 456 -17.02 -4.14 -18.96
C ILE A 456 -16.84 -3.03 -17.91
N ALA A 457 -17.93 -2.43 -17.41
CA ALA A 457 -17.91 -1.43 -16.35
C ALA A 457 -17.79 -2.07 -14.95
N GLN A 458 -18.08 -3.36 -14.83
CA GLN A 458 -18.11 -4.08 -13.55
C GLN A 458 -16.90 -5.00 -13.32
N THR A 459 -16.16 -5.32 -14.37
CA THR A 459 -15.00 -6.24 -14.33
C THR A 459 -13.72 -5.45 -14.46
N GLU A 460 -12.77 -5.62 -13.54
CA GLU A 460 -11.41 -5.10 -13.68
C GLU A 460 -10.79 -5.60 -14.99
N LEU A 461 -10.26 -4.67 -15.79
CA LEU A 461 -9.69 -4.97 -17.11
C LEU A 461 -8.18 -5.14 -17.02
N PHE A 462 -7.52 -4.32 -16.20
CA PHE A 462 -6.06 -4.32 -16.05
C PHE A 462 -5.34 -4.26 -17.41
N ALA A 463 -5.86 -3.41 -18.30
CA ALA A 463 -5.56 -3.37 -19.73
C ALA A 463 -5.78 -1.95 -20.29
N PRO A 464 -5.25 -1.61 -21.49
CA PRO A 464 -5.27 -0.24 -22.01
C PRO A 464 -6.64 0.12 -22.62
N VAL A 465 -7.67 0.24 -21.79
CA VAL A 465 -9.06 0.47 -22.20
C VAL A 465 -9.64 1.69 -21.49
N PHE A 466 -9.87 2.75 -22.25
CA PHE A 466 -10.53 3.97 -21.78
C PHE A 466 -12.05 3.80 -21.88
N LEU A 467 -12.72 3.72 -20.74
CA LEU A 467 -14.19 3.68 -20.66
C LEU A 467 -14.74 5.06 -20.30
N LEU A 468 -15.47 5.68 -21.23
CA LEU A 468 -16.16 6.95 -21.02
C LEU A 468 -17.66 6.71 -20.74
N MET A 469 -18.05 7.11 -19.54
CA MET A 469 -19.40 7.05 -18.98
C MET A 469 -19.93 8.47 -18.80
N LYS A 470 -21.25 8.63 -18.87
CA LYS A 470 -21.94 9.90 -18.64
C LYS A 470 -22.70 9.85 -17.32
N ALA A 471 -22.71 10.96 -16.59
CA ALA A 471 -23.62 11.24 -15.49
C ALA A 471 -24.30 12.59 -15.75
N ASP A 472 -25.57 12.76 -15.37
CA ASP A 472 -26.30 14.01 -15.52
C ASP A 472 -26.10 14.95 -14.31
N THR A 473 -25.79 14.39 -13.13
CA THR A 473 -25.57 15.17 -11.90
C THR A 473 -24.38 14.66 -11.09
N ILE A 474 -23.92 15.45 -10.11
CA ILE A 474 -22.91 15.03 -9.14
C ILE A 474 -23.39 13.83 -8.30
N ASP A 475 -24.67 13.80 -7.91
CA ASP A 475 -25.23 12.69 -7.13
C ASP A 475 -25.17 11.38 -7.93
N GLU A 476 -25.63 11.42 -9.17
CA GLU A 476 -25.54 10.27 -10.07
C GLU A 476 -24.09 9.87 -10.33
N ALA A 477 -23.17 10.82 -10.51
CA ALA A 477 -21.75 10.51 -10.69
C ALA A 477 -21.16 9.76 -9.48
N VAL A 478 -21.57 10.12 -8.27
CA VAL A 478 -21.18 9.42 -7.03
C VAL A 478 -21.83 8.03 -6.95
N GLU A 479 -23.09 7.89 -7.35
CA GLU A 479 -23.77 6.59 -7.44
C GLU A 479 -23.06 5.66 -8.44
N LEU A 480 -22.73 6.17 -9.63
CA LEU A 480 -21.98 5.46 -10.65
C LEU A 480 -20.58 5.09 -10.16
N ALA A 481 -19.86 6.00 -9.51
CA ALA A 481 -18.56 5.71 -8.90
C ALA A 481 -18.65 4.54 -7.91
N ASN A 482 -19.73 4.48 -7.13
CA ASN A 482 -19.99 3.45 -6.12
C ASN A 482 -20.64 2.16 -6.64
N SER A 483 -21.09 2.13 -7.91
CA SER A 483 -21.87 1.03 -8.53
C SER A 483 -21.10 -0.27 -8.78
N THR A 484 -19.89 -0.40 -8.25
CA THR A 484 -19.03 -1.56 -8.39
C THR A 484 -18.67 -2.19 -7.04
N ILE A 485 -18.30 -3.47 -7.06
CA ILE A 485 -17.84 -4.20 -5.88
C ILE A 485 -16.45 -3.74 -5.41
N TYR A 486 -15.66 -3.15 -6.30
CA TYR A 486 -14.32 -2.64 -6.01
C TYR A 486 -14.37 -1.28 -5.32
N ALA A 487 -13.32 -0.94 -4.60
CA ALA A 487 -13.19 0.32 -3.87
C ALA A 487 -11.74 0.55 -3.40
N LEU A 488 -10.78 0.50 -4.32
CA LEU A 488 -9.38 0.77 -4.01
C LEU A 488 -9.16 2.29 -3.95
N GLY A 489 -9.07 2.94 -5.10
CA GLY A 489 -8.93 4.38 -5.23
C GLY A 489 -10.07 5.02 -6.01
N ALA A 490 -10.05 6.35 -6.08
CA ALA A 490 -10.89 7.15 -6.94
C ALA A 490 -10.21 8.51 -7.21
N SER A 491 -10.69 9.22 -8.23
CA SER A 491 -10.24 10.57 -8.56
C SER A 491 -11.41 11.51 -8.83
N VAL A 492 -11.25 12.80 -8.52
CA VAL A 492 -12.27 13.84 -8.77
C VAL A 492 -11.59 15.05 -9.40
N PHE A 493 -11.94 15.40 -10.63
CA PHE A 493 -11.53 16.64 -11.27
C PHE A 493 -12.65 17.66 -11.17
N GLY A 494 -12.40 18.77 -10.47
CA GLY A 494 -13.39 19.77 -10.17
C GLY A 494 -12.83 20.93 -9.36
N HIS A 495 -13.43 22.12 -9.51
CA HIS A 495 -13.02 23.31 -8.79
C HIS A 495 -14.14 24.00 -8.00
N ASN A 496 -15.38 23.49 -8.08
CA ASN A 496 -16.42 23.84 -7.12
C ASN A 496 -16.18 23.08 -5.80
N SER A 497 -15.84 23.81 -4.73
CA SER A 497 -15.50 23.21 -3.42
C SER A 497 -16.63 22.36 -2.85
N HIS A 498 -17.89 22.82 -2.95
CA HIS A 498 -19.04 22.08 -2.43
C HIS A 498 -19.20 20.73 -3.14
N ASP A 499 -19.17 20.75 -4.48
CA ASP A 499 -19.39 19.54 -5.28
C ASP A 499 -18.21 18.57 -5.14
N VAL A 500 -16.98 19.08 -5.09
CA VAL A 500 -15.79 18.25 -4.85
C VAL A 500 -15.87 17.59 -3.47
N GLN A 501 -16.23 18.33 -2.43
CA GLN A 501 -16.39 17.75 -1.09
C GLN A 501 -17.53 16.73 -1.03
N LYS A 502 -18.61 16.96 -1.79
CA LYS A 502 -19.70 16.01 -1.93
C LYS A 502 -19.21 14.70 -2.57
N CYS A 503 -18.42 14.77 -3.63
CA CYS A 503 -17.77 13.60 -4.23
C CYS A 503 -16.82 12.91 -3.24
N VAL A 504 -15.91 13.64 -2.60
CA VAL A 504 -14.92 13.07 -1.66
C VAL A 504 -15.60 12.34 -0.49
N ARG A 505 -16.69 12.88 0.05
CA ARG A 505 -17.44 12.24 1.16
C ARG A 505 -18.35 11.11 0.68
N GLY A 506 -18.89 11.21 -0.53
CA GLY A 506 -19.86 10.25 -1.07
C GLY A 506 -19.23 9.02 -1.71
N ILE A 507 -18.03 9.14 -2.28
CA ILE A 507 -17.30 8.02 -2.87
C ILE A 507 -16.82 7.08 -1.77
N LYS A 508 -17.20 5.80 -1.87
CA LYS A 508 -16.79 4.73 -0.98
C LYS A 508 -15.54 4.05 -1.55
N ALA A 509 -14.38 4.63 -1.30
CA ALA A 509 -13.07 4.11 -1.71
C ALA A 509 -12.07 4.18 -0.55
N GLY A 510 -10.98 3.41 -0.65
CA GLY A 510 -9.88 3.50 0.31
C GLY A 510 -9.13 4.83 0.22
N MET A 511 -9.01 5.39 -0.98
CA MET A 511 -8.29 6.63 -1.27
C MET A 511 -9.02 7.46 -2.33
N VAL A 512 -8.95 8.79 -2.25
CA VAL A 512 -9.51 9.71 -3.25
C VAL A 512 -8.48 10.80 -3.57
N ALA A 513 -8.15 10.96 -4.86
CA ALA A 513 -7.35 12.09 -5.35
C ALA A 513 -8.26 13.22 -5.88
N VAL A 514 -7.87 14.47 -5.67
CA VAL A 514 -8.61 15.65 -6.18
C VAL A 514 -7.72 16.42 -7.14
N ASN A 515 -8.20 16.63 -8.37
CA ASN A 515 -7.49 17.24 -9.49
C ASN A 515 -6.16 16.57 -9.84
N ASP A 516 -6.05 15.27 -9.54
CA ASP A 516 -4.90 14.42 -9.81
C ASP A 516 -5.36 12.96 -9.87
N PHE A 517 -4.43 12.07 -10.18
CA PHE A 517 -4.61 10.62 -10.22
C PHE A 517 -3.48 9.94 -9.46
N GLY A 518 -3.82 9.02 -8.54
CA GLY A 518 -2.86 8.16 -7.84
C GLY A 518 -1.84 8.86 -6.93
N ALA A 519 -1.88 10.20 -6.81
CA ALA A 519 -0.91 11.00 -6.06
C ALA A 519 -0.83 10.63 -4.56
N PHE A 520 -1.91 10.10 -3.98
CA PHE A 520 -1.93 9.62 -2.60
C PHE A 520 -0.85 8.56 -2.31
N TYR A 521 -0.42 7.78 -3.32
CA TYR A 521 0.66 6.81 -3.19
C TYR A 521 1.99 7.49 -2.86
N MET A 522 2.28 8.59 -3.57
CA MET A 522 3.50 9.37 -3.40
C MET A 522 3.44 10.33 -2.20
N CYS A 523 2.28 10.59 -1.63
CA CYS A 523 2.18 11.45 -0.44
C CYS A 523 2.33 10.69 0.87
N SER A 524 2.77 9.41 0.81
CA SER A 524 2.93 8.53 1.97
C SER A 524 1.68 8.47 2.86
N MET A 525 0.51 8.45 2.21
CA MET A 525 -0.79 8.27 2.84
C MET A 525 -1.06 6.79 3.09
N PRO A 526 -2.01 6.43 3.98
CA PRO A 526 -2.48 5.06 4.09
C PRO A 526 -2.97 4.53 2.73
N PHE A 527 -2.31 3.48 2.25
CA PHE A 527 -2.64 2.83 0.98
C PHE A 527 -3.31 1.48 1.20
N GLY A 528 -4.45 1.27 0.54
CA GLY A 528 -5.23 0.02 0.57
C GLY A 528 -6.73 0.26 0.35
N GLY A 529 -7.45 -0.78 -0.08
CA GLY A 529 -8.85 -0.67 -0.48
C GLY A 529 -9.87 -1.00 0.62
N VAL A 530 -11.14 -1.01 0.21
CA VAL A 530 -12.27 -1.59 0.97
C VAL A 530 -13.12 -2.46 0.04
N LYS A 531 -14.17 -3.10 0.55
CA LYS A 531 -15.04 -4.03 -0.21
C LYS A 531 -14.21 -5.15 -0.89
N ALA A 532 -14.42 -5.40 -2.19
CA ALA A 532 -13.70 -6.42 -2.94
C ALA A 532 -12.25 -6.03 -3.27
N SER A 533 -11.81 -4.81 -2.95
CA SER A 533 -10.41 -4.36 -3.10
C SER A 533 -9.53 -4.69 -1.87
N GLY A 534 -10.06 -5.46 -0.92
CA GLY A 534 -9.32 -5.96 0.24
C GLY A 534 -9.52 -5.11 1.50
N TYR A 535 -8.55 -5.20 2.42
CA TYR A 535 -8.59 -4.59 3.74
C TYR A 535 -7.18 -4.46 4.35
N GLY A 536 -7.05 -3.60 5.38
CA GLY A 536 -5.75 -3.21 5.94
C GLY A 536 -5.09 -2.09 5.13
N ARG A 537 -3.97 -1.57 5.63
CA ARG A 537 -3.21 -0.49 4.99
C ARG A 537 -1.72 -0.79 5.08
N PHE A 538 -0.99 -0.62 3.98
CA PHE A 538 0.46 -0.87 3.93
C PHE A 538 1.31 0.37 3.57
N GLY A 539 0.65 1.48 3.20
CA GLY A 539 1.28 2.79 3.04
C GLY A 539 1.28 3.62 4.33
N GLY A 540 2.11 4.66 4.38
CA GLY A 540 2.14 5.63 5.48
C GLY A 540 2.53 5.04 6.84
N GLU A 541 2.11 5.73 7.91
CA GLU A 541 2.34 5.28 9.29
C GLU A 541 1.53 4.03 9.62
N GLU A 542 0.37 3.88 9.01
CA GLU A 542 -0.52 2.74 9.17
C GLU A 542 0.17 1.46 8.72
N GLY A 543 0.92 1.50 7.61
CA GLY A 543 1.68 0.36 7.13
C GLY A 543 2.81 -0.09 8.05
N LEU A 544 3.48 0.84 8.73
CA LEU A 544 4.50 0.49 9.74
C LEU A 544 3.85 -0.12 10.99
N LYS A 545 2.74 0.46 11.44
CA LYS A 545 1.99 -0.02 12.60
C LYS A 545 1.34 -1.38 12.35
N ALA A 546 0.89 -1.65 11.12
CA ALA A 546 0.34 -2.95 10.73
C ALA A 546 1.36 -4.10 10.83
N LEU A 547 2.65 -3.79 10.68
CA LEU A 547 3.75 -4.75 10.88
C LEU A 547 4.30 -4.74 12.32
N SER A 548 3.52 -4.24 13.28
CA SER A 548 3.91 -4.18 14.68
C SER A 548 2.83 -4.78 15.59
N ASN A 549 3.27 -5.42 16.67
CA ASN A 549 2.40 -5.73 17.81
C ASN A 549 2.10 -4.42 18.55
N VAL A 550 0.84 -3.98 18.49
CA VAL A 550 0.35 -2.78 19.17
C VAL A 550 0.04 -3.11 20.62
N LYS A 551 1.05 -3.06 21.48
CA LYS A 551 0.96 -3.51 22.88
C LYS A 551 0.48 -2.38 23.79
N SER A 552 -0.56 -2.66 24.57
CA SER A 552 -1.04 -1.76 25.62
C SER A 552 -0.27 -1.97 26.92
N VAL A 553 0.20 -0.87 27.50
CA VAL A 553 0.87 -0.82 28.81
C VAL A 553 0.04 0.08 29.72
N CYS A 554 -0.43 -0.46 30.82
CA CYS A 554 -1.15 0.27 31.86
C CYS A 554 -0.42 0.07 33.18
N GLU A 555 0.09 1.15 33.75
CA GLU A 555 0.79 1.11 35.03
C GLU A 555 0.31 2.22 35.96
N ASP A 556 0.62 2.11 37.25
CA ASP A 556 0.40 3.22 38.17
C ASP A 556 1.31 4.40 37.77
N ALA A 557 0.72 5.60 37.67
CA ALA A 557 1.41 6.79 37.24
C ALA A 557 2.54 7.13 38.23
N PRO A 558 3.67 7.72 37.77
CA PRO A 558 4.79 8.07 38.65
C PRO A 558 4.39 8.94 39.84
N TRP A 559 3.48 9.90 39.64
CA TRP A 559 2.95 10.75 40.72
C TRP A 559 2.08 9.97 41.71
N ALA A 560 1.32 8.99 41.24
CA ALA A 560 0.46 8.17 42.09
C ALA A 560 1.30 7.24 42.97
N LYS A 561 2.30 6.58 42.36
CA LYS A 561 3.30 5.77 43.07
C LYS A 561 3.99 6.58 44.18
N LEU A 562 4.37 7.83 43.91
CA LEU A 562 4.97 8.74 44.90
C LEU A 562 4.04 9.02 46.09
N LEU A 563 2.73 9.10 45.86
CA LEU A 563 1.72 9.31 46.90
C LEU A 563 1.25 8.01 47.57
N GLY A 564 1.84 6.86 47.23
CA GLY A 564 1.37 5.55 47.71
C GLY A 564 0.00 5.15 47.16
N ILE A 565 -0.51 5.87 46.15
CA ILE A 565 -1.75 5.55 45.44
C ILE A 565 -1.41 4.55 44.35
N GLY A 566 -1.99 3.36 44.45
CA GLY A 566 -1.72 2.30 43.49
C GLY A 566 -2.88 1.32 43.35
N THR A 567 -2.66 0.30 42.54
CA THR A 567 -3.66 -0.75 42.31
C THR A 567 -3.84 -1.61 43.55
N GLN A 568 -4.78 -1.23 44.40
CA GLN A 568 -5.17 -2.03 45.56
C GLN A 568 -6.68 -2.28 45.51
N ILE A 569 -7.06 -3.55 45.64
CA ILE A 569 -8.45 -3.92 45.80
C ILE A 569 -8.82 -3.62 47.27
N PRO A 570 -9.83 -2.76 47.54
CA PRO A 570 -10.30 -2.51 48.90
C PRO A 570 -10.65 -3.83 49.61
N PRO A 571 -10.40 -3.99 50.93
CA PRO A 571 -10.62 -5.25 51.64
C PRO A 571 -11.99 -5.89 51.40
N LYS A 572 -13.05 -5.07 51.29
CA LYS A 572 -14.42 -5.51 51.01
C LYS A 572 -14.62 -6.16 49.63
N LEU A 573 -13.75 -5.86 48.68
CA LEU A 573 -13.76 -6.39 47.32
C LEU A 573 -12.71 -7.47 47.09
N GLN A 574 -11.83 -7.73 48.06
CA GLN A 574 -10.86 -8.82 47.98
C GLN A 574 -11.58 -10.16 48.09
N TYR A 575 -11.06 -11.20 47.42
CA TYR A 575 -11.63 -12.53 47.55
C TYR A 575 -11.23 -13.18 48.89
N PRO A 576 -12.17 -13.81 49.62
CA PRO A 576 -13.61 -13.87 49.34
C PRO A 576 -14.31 -12.52 49.57
N VAL A 577 -15.14 -12.11 48.60
CA VAL A 577 -15.80 -10.80 48.60
C VAL A 577 -16.75 -10.67 49.78
N SER A 578 -16.72 -9.52 50.47
CA SER A 578 -17.61 -9.23 51.60
C SER A 578 -19.07 -9.18 51.19
N ARG A 579 -19.99 -9.29 52.16
CA ARG A 579 -21.44 -9.14 51.91
C ARG A 579 -21.78 -7.76 51.31
N ASP A 580 -21.04 -6.73 51.70
CA ASP A 580 -21.24 -5.36 51.23
C ASP A 580 -20.47 -5.03 49.94
N GLY A 581 -19.73 -6.00 49.35
CA GLY A 581 -18.90 -5.76 48.17
C GLY A 581 -19.70 -5.21 46.99
N TRP A 582 -20.95 -5.66 46.81
CA TRP A 582 -21.85 -5.13 45.79
C TRP A 582 -22.22 -3.65 46.01
N ASP A 583 -22.49 -3.25 47.25
CA ASP A 583 -22.82 -1.86 47.59
C ASP A 583 -21.60 -0.94 47.39
N VAL A 584 -20.40 -1.43 47.72
CA VAL A 584 -19.14 -0.73 47.42
C VAL A 584 -18.98 -0.54 45.92
N CYS A 585 -19.18 -1.58 45.10
CA CYS A 585 -19.10 -1.47 43.64
C CYS A 585 -20.11 -0.46 43.07
N LYS A 586 -21.38 -0.51 43.48
CA LYS A 586 -22.40 0.46 43.06
C LYS A 586 -22.00 1.90 43.43
N GLY A 587 -21.51 2.09 44.65
CA GLY A 587 -21.05 3.39 45.13
C GLY A 587 -19.87 3.94 44.31
N VAL A 588 -18.88 3.09 43.98
CA VAL A 588 -17.75 3.47 43.11
C VAL A 588 -18.22 3.87 41.72
N VAL A 589 -19.09 3.06 41.09
CA VAL A 589 -19.63 3.35 39.74
C VAL A 589 -20.41 4.66 39.76
N GLY A 590 -21.32 4.85 40.71
CA GLY A 590 -22.10 6.08 40.79
C GLY A 590 -21.25 7.32 41.13
N THR A 591 -20.18 7.16 41.92
CA THR A 591 -19.21 8.25 42.16
C THR A 591 -18.42 8.61 40.90
N GLY A 592 -18.12 7.64 40.05
CA GLY A 592 -17.37 7.88 38.82
C GLY A 592 -18.21 8.37 37.64
N TYR A 593 -19.50 7.98 37.59
CA TYR A 593 -20.28 8.01 36.35
C TYR A 593 -21.75 8.45 36.52
N ALA A 594 -22.19 8.89 37.70
CA ALA A 594 -23.54 9.46 37.84
C ALA A 594 -23.72 10.64 36.89
N ILE A 595 -24.90 10.71 36.26
CA ILE A 595 -25.22 11.76 35.28
C ILE A 595 -25.67 13.03 36.00
N GLY A 596 -26.42 12.88 37.10
CA GLY A 596 -26.96 13.98 37.88
C GLY A 596 -26.23 14.21 39.22
N TRP A 597 -26.23 15.45 39.68
CA TRP A 597 -25.61 15.83 40.96
C TRP A 597 -26.22 15.09 42.16
N ALA A 598 -27.55 14.98 42.24
CA ALA A 598 -28.23 14.29 43.34
C ALA A 598 -27.90 12.79 43.37
N GLU A 599 -27.82 12.16 42.19
CA GLU A 599 -27.44 10.76 42.03
C GLU A 599 -25.97 10.54 42.44
N TRP A 600 -25.09 11.45 42.05
CA TRP A 600 -23.68 11.43 42.44
C TRP A 600 -23.51 11.51 43.96
N VAL A 601 -24.18 12.46 44.61
CA VAL A 601 -24.18 12.59 46.08
C VAL A 601 -24.73 11.33 46.76
N GLY A 602 -25.84 10.78 46.25
CA GLY A 602 -26.39 9.51 46.73
C GLY A 602 -25.41 8.35 46.60
N SER A 603 -24.61 8.33 45.53
CA SER A 603 -23.62 7.28 45.27
C SER A 603 -22.38 7.41 46.16
N VAL A 604 -21.89 8.62 46.38
CA VAL A 604 -20.77 8.90 47.30
C VAL A 604 -21.15 8.55 48.73
N THR A 605 -22.33 8.95 49.18
CA THR A 605 -22.82 8.62 50.53
C THR A 605 -23.06 7.12 50.69
N GLY A 606 -23.60 6.45 49.67
CA GLY A 606 -23.73 5.00 49.61
C GLY A 606 -22.38 4.28 49.68
N LEU A 607 -21.37 4.74 48.94
CA LEU A 607 -20.01 4.20 48.96
C LEU A 607 -19.39 4.28 50.36
N LEU A 608 -19.41 5.46 50.96
CA LEU A 608 -18.85 5.68 52.30
C LEU A 608 -19.55 4.81 53.35
N THR A 609 -20.88 4.71 53.28
CA THR A 609 -21.66 3.83 54.16
C THR A 609 -21.27 2.37 53.98
N ALA A 610 -21.16 1.91 52.73
CA ALA A 610 -20.79 0.54 52.41
C ALA A 610 -19.36 0.21 52.86
N LEU A 611 -18.41 1.15 52.79
CA LEU A 611 -17.03 0.93 53.26
C LEU A 611 -16.91 0.79 54.78
N VAL A 612 -17.75 1.50 55.56
CA VAL A 612 -17.66 1.54 57.04
C VAL A 612 -18.45 0.42 57.73
N ARG A 613 -19.43 -0.21 57.09
CA ARG A 613 -20.20 -1.32 57.68
C ARG A 613 -19.27 -2.47 58.11
N SER A 614 -19.39 -2.97 59.34
CA SER A 614 -18.57 -4.10 59.83
C SER A 614 -19.08 -5.44 59.28
N ASP A 615 -18.20 -6.27 58.72
CA ASP A 615 -18.52 -7.67 58.38
C ASP A 615 -18.70 -8.52 59.66
N ARG A 616 -19.92 -8.53 60.22
CA ARG A 616 -20.24 -9.33 61.41
C ARG A 616 -20.31 -10.85 61.14
N SER A 617 -20.13 -11.31 59.90
CA SER A 617 -20.30 -12.72 59.51
C SER A 617 -19.05 -13.59 59.65
N ILE A 618 -17.84 -13.00 59.75
CA ILE A 618 -16.59 -13.78 59.90
C ILE A 618 -16.31 -14.09 61.38
N VAL A 619 -16.77 -13.24 62.32
CA VAL A 619 -16.53 -13.42 63.76
C VAL A 619 -17.34 -14.59 64.37
N ARG A 620 -18.51 -14.94 63.81
CA ARG A 620 -19.34 -16.03 64.37
C ARG A 620 -18.75 -17.43 64.20
N LYS A 621 -17.96 -17.68 63.15
CA LYS A 621 -17.33 -19.00 62.94
C LYS A 621 -16.14 -19.29 63.86
N ALA A 622 -15.56 -18.27 64.51
CA ALA A 622 -14.50 -18.46 65.50
C ALA A 622 -15.05 -18.71 66.91
N THR A 623 -16.26 -18.22 67.22
CA THR A 623 -16.91 -18.44 68.53
C THR A 623 -17.68 -19.76 68.60
N ASP A 624 -18.21 -20.27 67.49
CA ASP A 624 -18.97 -21.54 67.51
C ASP A 624 -18.10 -22.80 67.60
N LYS A 625 -16.78 -22.72 67.30
CA LYS A 625 -15.86 -23.86 67.45
C LYS A 625 -15.41 -24.14 68.89
N ASN A 626 -15.65 -23.21 69.82
CA ASN A 626 -15.29 -23.38 71.24
C ASN A 626 -16.46 -23.86 72.12
N ALA A 627 -17.62 -24.14 71.53
CA ALA A 627 -18.82 -24.55 72.27
C ALA A 627 -19.19 -26.05 72.13
N GLU A 628 -18.50 -26.83 71.28
CA GLU A 628 -18.77 -28.26 71.02
C GLU A 628 -17.67 -29.21 71.57
N SER A 629 -17.11 -28.96 72.77
CA SER A 629 -16.11 -29.86 73.37
C SER A 629 -16.38 -30.26 74.83
N LEU A 630 -17.65 -30.50 75.20
CA LEU A 630 -17.99 -31.12 76.48
C LEU A 630 -18.97 -32.29 76.23
N ASP A 631 -18.41 -33.47 75.98
CA ASP A 631 -19.09 -34.75 76.11
C ASP A 631 -18.52 -35.47 77.34
N PRO A 632 -19.32 -35.74 78.40
CA PRO A 632 -18.88 -36.42 79.60
C PRO A 632 -19.39 -37.85 79.62
N ASP A 633 -18.73 -38.81 78.96
CA ASP A 633 -18.93 -40.23 79.30
C ASP A 633 -17.78 -41.12 78.81
N THR A 634 -16.95 -41.56 79.76
CA THR A 634 -16.17 -42.81 79.64
C THR A 634 -15.82 -43.31 81.05
N LYS A 635 -16.75 -44.10 81.61
CA LYS A 635 -16.48 -45.09 82.67
C LYS A 635 -16.87 -46.46 82.13
N THR A 636 -15.90 -47.24 81.71
CA THR A 636 -15.58 -48.63 82.13
C THR A 636 -14.59 -49.25 81.17
#